data_AF-A0A945X0Y9-F1
#
_entry.id   AF-A0A945X0Y9-F1
#
_cell.length_a   1.000
_cell.length_b   1.000
_cell.length_c   1.000
_cell.angle_alpha   90.00
_cell.angle_beta   90.00
_cell.angle_gamma   90.00
#
_symmetry.space_group_name_H-M   'P 1'
#
loop_
_entity.id
_entity.type
_entity.pdbx_description
1 polymer ?
#
loop_
_entity_poly.entity_id
_entity_poly.type
_entity_poly.pdbx_seq_one_letter_code
_entity_poly.pdbx_strand_id
1 'polypeptide(L)'
;MRLWRVFCAGCLGWAFAHLFVCRSQAQPAPAMTIENDHIKLLVGRDGQILQVIDRESGAELCAKPGGTPFARVTKGGKETGSTGASLVDGVLDLEFGEATVSAKLKVTPRGSHFLFEVTSVSDKAVDRLTFLDLPLSLKGTPEESVAGCVLALNLQTQVHGIPAATSRLRAACYPRFGFAGAKAAVIICPQGELRSVMQEVVSAAEDLPHSPIGGPWALDGKDNNGSYLFNTSDLSEETVDEWIALAQTLGITQIDFHGGTSFRFGDCRPNPTTYPRGAASMKAVLDKLHGAGILAGLHTYAMFIDKSCPWVTPVPDPRLGTDATFTLRAALNAEMTDVPVEETTATMSTITGFFVRNSVTLRIGDELITYAGLSKKQPYAFTQCKRGAYGTAVSAHEKSAKVYHLRECFGRFVPDGDSTLFTEVAAKTAELYNAAGFDMIYLDALDGGDAVAGRENAWHYQSKFTFAICERIERPAIMEMSTFHHHLWYVRSRMGAWDHPTRSHKKFIDIHGQANQRLHRQFLPGHLGWWAFKTWHGLDSEPTYEDDIEYLCTKALASNTGLSIMGITPANVGKIPALPRLASIVRRHESLRHAGYFSEEIKQKLRVPGDEYALFQGDDGDWQFRPEEHDRHKVESREAWSSTWTVENSFDSQPPALRIEVLTAARPYDSSDGKVLADLGEVGVLPQVAAQPGIAATLEPSTAQVRTGTVSGCFSATNSTPTAIRSWSKMGKTFSPPLDLSGNRALGLWVYGDGKGEVINLQQTSPSHLSHGIADHYILVDFVGWRYLELIEPEGARHADYSWPYGGIYSIYRESIRPNAVQTLSLWYNNLPPGEQATCYLSPIQALPTVEATLRNPRVSIGGATLTFPVEIKTGQVLEFRSPTDCRLFGRQGEDLARVTPLGDVPTLAAGANLVRFECDETDGLNPRAYVSVITRGAPVRGKAPDDQIGWDLLRREDDPPHTIRALDGKQNRWETICRPNPPQATLEVEIAVDAIGEPGALYGHPDALTLISSDSLEAFADTAQNEYAKYVVSGPRRGFPKSLGVTHDLALADGVVREGKSTLRYQATSTQDGGWSARGKRFDPPLDLAGYTHVGFPIHGDGNGEVLYLQLRDTKGAWHDMKVGVGFTGWKYREFPLAGAACDLASIEYLIVYYNALPKGKTCVCCLADVRALRDPRALRDATLVVGADRLVFPGMLQPGERLVYRTHDDCVIYGGDGKQKARVLPKGKSPSLAAGRNQVRFEFAGDVSQPLRARVKIVKVYGP
;
A
#
# COMPACT_ATOMS: atom_id res chain seq x y z
N MET A 1 -17.53 -42.74 40.78
CA MET A 1 -18.68 -43.54 41.27
C MET A 1 -19.20 -44.36 40.08
N ARG A 2 -19.17 -45.71 40.14
CA ARG A 2 -20.35 -46.62 40.33
C ARG A 2 -21.31 -46.60 39.12
N LEU A 3 -21.70 -47.69 38.44
CA LEU A 3 -21.47 -49.16 38.46
C LEU A 3 -21.61 -49.68 36.99
N TRP A 4 -21.38 -50.93 36.54
CA TRP A 4 -21.01 -52.21 37.17
C TRP A 4 -20.15 -53.11 36.22
N ARG A 5 -20.30 -54.45 36.26
CA ARG A 5 -19.72 -55.50 35.38
C ARG A 5 -20.60 -56.77 35.43
N VAL A 6 -20.61 -57.59 34.36
CA VAL A 6 -20.74 -59.08 34.35
C VAL A 6 -20.10 -59.56 33.01
N PHE A 7 -18.98 -60.31 32.87
CA PHE A 7 -18.66 -61.74 33.15
C PHE A 7 -19.63 -62.76 32.46
N CYS A 8 -19.24 -63.91 31.87
CA CYS A 8 -17.94 -64.54 31.58
C CYS A 8 -18.07 -65.68 30.51
N ALA A 9 -16.95 -66.09 29.90
CA ALA A 9 -16.58 -67.43 29.38
C ALA A 9 -17.48 -68.28 28.42
N GLY A 10 -16.84 -68.95 27.45
CA GLY A 10 -17.41 -70.09 26.70
C GLY A 10 -16.57 -70.48 25.47
N CYS A 11 -16.06 -71.71 25.41
CA CYS A 11 -15.15 -72.19 24.34
C CYS A 11 -15.85 -73.03 23.24
N LEU A 12 -15.03 -73.42 22.25
CA LEU A 12 -15.23 -74.39 21.15
C LEU A 12 -15.84 -73.80 19.86
N GLY A 13 -15.11 -74.00 18.76
CA GLY A 13 -15.55 -73.60 17.42
C GLY A 13 -16.29 -74.73 16.70
N TRP A 14 -16.53 -74.55 15.41
CA TRP A 14 -16.54 -75.62 14.40
C TRP A 14 -16.25 -74.97 13.05
N ALA A 15 -15.47 -75.64 12.20
CA ALA A 15 -15.13 -75.15 10.88
C ALA A 15 -16.15 -75.62 9.84
N PHE A 16 -16.55 -74.73 8.93
CA PHE A 16 -17.08 -75.12 7.63
C PHE A 16 -16.41 -74.28 6.55
N ALA A 17 -15.68 -74.96 5.67
CA ALA A 17 -15.09 -74.34 4.49
C ALA A 17 -16.13 -74.23 3.38
N HIS A 18 -16.37 -73.01 2.90
CA HIS A 18 -16.92 -72.81 1.56
C HIS A 18 -15.87 -72.12 0.70
N LEU A 19 -15.52 -72.77 -0.42
CA LEU A 19 -14.60 -72.22 -1.40
C LEU A 19 -15.18 -70.94 -1.99
N PHE A 20 -14.53 -69.80 -1.75
CA PHE A 20 -14.60 -68.70 -2.70
C PHE A 20 -13.48 -68.87 -3.73
N VAL A 21 -13.89 -69.08 -4.97
CA VAL A 21 -12.99 -69.17 -6.12
C VAL A 21 -12.23 -67.86 -6.23
N CYS A 22 -10.92 -67.92 -6.02
CA CYS A 22 -10.02 -66.80 -6.29
C CYS A 22 -9.93 -66.63 -7.81
N ARG A 23 -10.86 -65.88 -8.40
CA ARG A 23 -10.67 -65.33 -9.75
C ARG A 23 -9.57 -64.30 -9.64
N SER A 24 -8.36 -64.68 -10.03
CA SER A 24 -7.35 -63.72 -10.48
C SER A 24 -7.96 -62.96 -11.66
N GLN A 25 -8.48 -61.75 -11.41
CA GLN A 25 -8.55 -60.76 -12.48
C GLN A 25 -7.10 -60.53 -12.91
N ALA A 26 -6.74 -61.02 -14.09
CA ALA A 26 -5.45 -60.70 -14.68
C ALA A 26 -5.35 -59.18 -14.73
N GLN A 27 -4.25 -58.61 -14.19
CA GLN A 27 -3.99 -57.19 -14.36
C GLN A 27 -4.07 -56.88 -15.87
N PRO A 28 -4.83 -55.86 -16.29
CA PRO A 28 -4.92 -55.51 -17.71
C PRO A 28 -3.51 -55.28 -18.24
N ALA A 29 -3.18 -55.90 -19.38
CA ALA A 29 -1.83 -55.87 -19.91
C ALA A 29 -1.39 -54.41 -20.13
N PRO A 30 -0.15 -54.04 -19.73
CA PRO A 30 0.34 -52.69 -19.94
C PRO A 30 0.42 -52.39 -21.44
N ALA A 31 -0.04 -51.20 -21.81
CA ALA A 31 0.22 -50.58 -23.11
C ALA A 31 1.57 -49.84 -23.11
N MET A 32 1.92 -49.26 -21.96
CA MET A 32 3.17 -48.55 -21.73
C MET A 32 3.75 -48.97 -20.38
N THR A 33 5.06 -49.17 -20.34
CA THR A 33 5.85 -49.25 -19.11
C THR A 33 7.11 -48.45 -19.36
N ILE A 34 7.30 -47.38 -18.60
CA ILE A 34 8.51 -46.55 -18.66
C ILE A 34 9.10 -46.45 -17.26
N GLU A 35 10.41 -46.38 -17.18
CA GLU A 35 11.15 -46.21 -15.93
C GLU A 35 12.29 -45.22 -16.10
N ASN A 36 12.56 -44.52 -15.01
CA ASN A 36 13.72 -43.65 -14.82
C ASN A 36 14.42 -44.09 -13.52
N ASP A 37 15.43 -43.36 -13.04
CA ASP A 37 16.24 -43.79 -11.90
C ASP A 37 15.42 -43.95 -10.60
N HIS A 38 14.33 -43.19 -10.45
CA HIS A 38 13.50 -43.19 -9.23
C HIS A 38 12.14 -43.87 -9.37
N ILE A 39 11.46 -43.78 -10.51
CA ILE A 39 10.06 -44.19 -10.72
C ILE A 39 9.88 -45.15 -11.88
N LYS A 40 8.89 -46.03 -11.75
CA LYS A 40 8.31 -46.84 -12.82
C LYS A 40 6.82 -46.51 -13.02
N LEU A 41 6.43 -46.07 -14.22
CA LEU A 41 5.05 -45.72 -14.59
C LEU A 41 4.45 -46.77 -15.56
N LEU A 42 3.26 -47.28 -15.23
CA LEU A 42 2.50 -48.23 -16.06
C LEU A 42 1.14 -47.65 -16.47
N VAL A 43 0.82 -47.73 -17.75
CA VAL A 43 -0.51 -47.42 -18.32
C VAL A 43 -1.05 -48.63 -19.06
N GLY A 44 -2.31 -48.98 -18.81
CA GLY A 44 -2.99 -50.16 -19.37
C GLY A 44 -3.52 -49.92 -20.77
N ARG A 45 -3.83 -51.01 -21.49
CA ARG A 45 -4.46 -50.95 -22.83
C ARG A 45 -5.84 -50.30 -22.86
N ASP A 46 -6.47 -50.16 -21.71
CA ASP A 46 -7.72 -49.42 -21.45
C ASP A 46 -7.49 -47.90 -21.23
N GLY A 47 -6.26 -47.41 -21.38
CA GLY A 47 -5.89 -46.02 -21.14
C GLY A 47 -5.91 -45.61 -19.66
N GLN A 48 -6.01 -46.55 -18.72
CA GLN A 48 -5.96 -46.28 -17.28
C GLN A 48 -4.51 -46.31 -16.76
N ILE A 49 -4.21 -45.48 -15.77
CA ILE A 49 -2.96 -45.55 -15.00
C ILE A 49 -3.03 -46.80 -14.12
N LEU A 50 -2.14 -47.76 -14.35
CA LEU A 50 -2.11 -48.98 -13.56
C LEU A 50 -1.31 -48.78 -12.27
N GLN A 51 -0.09 -48.24 -12.38
CA GLN A 51 0.82 -48.09 -11.25
C GLN A 51 1.79 -46.92 -11.46
N VAL A 52 2.20 -46.28 -10.36
CA VAL A 52 3.35 -45.38 -10.26
C VAL A 52 4.19 -45.88 -9.09
N ILE A 53 5.27 -46.59 -9.36
CA ILE A 53 6.06 -47.26 -8.31
C ILE A 53 7.32 -46.45 -8.03
N ASP A 54 7.54 -46.10 -6.77
CA ASP A 54 8.86 -45.71 -6.27
C ASP A 54 9.80 -46.92 -6.31
N ARG A 55 10.88 -46.81 -7.09
CA ARG A 55 11.85 -47.90 -7.30
C ARG A 55 12.74 -48.13 -6.08
N GLU A 56 12.90 -47.15 -5.18
CA GLU A 56 13.69 -47.31 -3.97
C GLU A 56 12.88 -48.02 -2.87
N SER A 57 11.70 -47.50 -2.51
CA SER A 57 10.88 -48.08 -1.44
C SER A 57 9.93 -49.20 -1.90
N GLY A 58 9.66 -49.31 -3.20
CA GLY A 58 8.61 -50.15 -3.76
C GLY A 58 7.19 -49.61 -3.57
N ALA A 59 7.02 -48.39 -3.05
CA ALA A 59 5.71 -47.82 -2.73
C ALA A 59 4.87 -47.49 -3.99
N GLU A 60 3.57 -47.75 -3.92
CA GLU A 60 2.59 -47.29 -4.91
C GLU A 60 2.21 -45.83 -4.66
N LEU A 61 2.58 -44.97 -5.61
CA LEU A 61 2.36 -43.53 -5.60
C LEU A 61 1.11 -43.12 -6.36
N CYS A 62 0.44 -43.99 -7.13
CA CYS A 62 -0.83 -43.64 -7.78
C CYS A 62 -1.95 -43.55 -6.72
N ALA A 63 -2.75 -42.48 -6.74
CA ALA A 63 -3.88 -42.34 -5.81
C ALA A 63 -4.98 -43.39 -6.02
N LYS A 64 -5.18 -43.85 -7.27
CA LYS A 64 -6.21 -44.81 -7.68
C LYS A 64 -5.75 -45.71 -8.85
N PRO A 65 -4.90 -46.72 -8.57
CA PRO A 65 -4.50 -47.77 -9.52
C PRO A 65 -5.70 -48.35 -10.28
N GLY A 66 -5.63 -48.40 -11.61
CA GLY A 66 -6.67 -48.95 -12.49
C GLY A 66 -7.99 -48.16 -12.53
N GLY A 67 -8.11 -47.05 -11.81
CA GLY A 67 -9.33 -46.25 -11.66
C GLY A 67 -9.21 -44.81 -12.14
N THR A 68 -8.14 -44.46 -12.85
CA THR A 68 -7.92 -43.10 -13.39
C THR A 68 -7.39 -43.16 -14.83
N PRO A 69 -8.05 -42.50 -15.80
CA PRO A 69 -7.53 -42.41 -17.17
C PRO A 69 -6.29 -41.50 -17.20
N PHE A 70 -5.27 -41.93 -17.96
CA PHE A 70 -4.00 -41.22 -18.13
C PHE A 70 -4.16 -39.84 -18.78
N ALA A 71 -5.07 -39.73 -19.75
CA ALA A 71 -5.39 -38.49 -20.46
C ALA A 71 -6.91 -38.25 -20.53
N ARG A 72 -7.31 -37.01 -20.85
CA ARG A 72 -8.72 -36.60 -21.05
C ARG A 72 -8.84 -35.65 -22.24
N VAL A 73 -9.89 -35.80 -23.03
CA VAL A 73 -10.28 -34.87 -24.09
C VAL A 73 -11.56 -34.13 -23.71
N THR A 74 -11.69 -32.86 -24.08
CA THR A 74 -12.93 -32.10 -24.00
C THR A 74 -13.39 -31.74 -25.41
N LYS A 75 -14.64 -32.06 -25.76
CA LYS A 75 -15.24 -31.78 -27.07
C LYS A 75 -16.72 -31.45 -26.91
N GLY A 76 -17.15 -30.30 -27.43
CA GLY A 76 -18.49 -29.75 -27.18
C GLY A 76 -18.76 -29.50 -25.69
N GLY A 77 -17.72 -29.17 -24.91
CA GLY A 77 -17.81 -28.99 -23.45
C GLY A 77 -17.95 -30.28 -22.63
N LYS A 78 -18.12 -31.46 -23.24
CA LYS A 78 -18.11 -32.76 -22.55
C LYS A 78 -16.68 -33.25 -22.40
N GLU A 79 -16.29 -33.69 -21.20
CA GLU A 79 -15.00 -34.35 -20.95
C GLU A 79 -15.11 -35.88 -21.00
N THR A 80 -14.14 -36.53 -21.64
CA THR A 80 -14.03 -37.99 -21.81
C THR A 80 -12.60 -38.42 -21.50
N GLY A 81 -12.42 -39.46 -20.67
CA GLY A 81 -11.10 -40.06 -20.39
C GLY A 81 -10.61 -40.98 -21.50
N SER A 82 -9.30 -41.26 -21.53
CA SER A 82 -8.72 -42.28 -22.41
C SER A 82 -9.33 -43.66 -22.12
N THR A 83 -9.75 -44.36 -23.18
CA THR A 83 -10.38 -45.69 -23.16
C THR A 83 -9.53 -46.75 -23.87
N GLY A 84 -8.51 -46.34 -24.60
CA GLY A 84 -7.56 -47.20 -25.30
C GLY A 84 -6.16 -46.60 -25.26
N ALA A 85 -5.14 -47.46 -25.18
CA ALA A 85 -3.74 -47.04 -25.31
C ALA A 85 -2.87 -48.12 -25.98
N SER A 86 -1.89 -47.69 -26.78
CA SER A 86 -0.81 -48.55 -27.30
C SER A 86 0.48 -47.76 -27.51
N LEU A 87 1.63 -48.34 -27.18
CA LEU A 87 2.95 -47.73 -27.40
C LEU A 87 3.65 -48.41 -28.59
N VAL A 88 4.00 -47.62 -29.62
CA VAL A 88 4.75 -48.07 -30.80
C VAL A 88 5.87 -47.08 -31.09
N ASP A 89 7.11 -47.56 -31.20
CA ASP A 89 8.30 -46.76 -31.52
C ASP A 89 8.48 -45.48 -30.65
N GLY A 90 8.11 -45.57 -29.36
CA GLY A 90 8.16 -44.46 -28.41
C GLY A 90 6.99 -43.47 -28.51
N VAL A 91 6.00 -43.73 -29.36
CA VAL A 91 4.76 -42.96 -29.48
C VAL A 91 3.60 -43.72 -28.83
N LEU A 92 2.98 -43.09 -27.83
CA LEU A 92 1.79 -43.55 -27.14
C LEU A 92 0.55 -43.04 -27.88
N ASP A 93 -0.11 -43.94 -28.59
CA ASP A 93 -1.40 -43.72 -29.22
C ASP A 93 -2.51 -43.90 -28.18
N LEU A 94 -3.33 -42.86 -27.99
CA LEU A 94 -4.44 -42.83 -27.04
C LEU A 94 -5.77 -42.69 -27.77
N GLU A 95 -6.77 -43.45 -27.36
CA GLU A 95 -8.14 -43.41 -27.89
C GLU A 95 -9.13 -42.89 -26.85
N PHE A 96 -10.09 -42.08 -27.30
CA PHE A 96 -11.18 -41.52 -26.49
C PHE A 96 -12.52 -41.94 -27.10
N GLY A 97 -12.96 -43.17 -26.82
CA GLY A 97 -14.04 -43.85 -27.53
C GLY A 97 -15.35 -43.07 -27.63
N GLU A 98 -15.84 -42.51 -26.51
CA GLU A 98 -17.08 -41.71 -26.51
C GLU A 98 -16.97 -40.39 -27.28
N ALA A 99 -15.76 -39.85 -27.44
CA ALA A 99 -15.52 -38.59 -28.13
C ALA A 99 -15.22 -38.78 -29.64
N THR A 100 -14.92 -40.03 -30.06
CA THR A 100 -14.40 -40.39 -31.39
C THR A 100 -13.12 -39.63 -31.77
N VAL A 101 -12.21 -39.48 -30.79
CA VAL A 101 -10.92 -38.80 -30.94
C VAL A 101 -9.77 -39.75 -30.62
N SER A 102 -8.64 -39.59 -31.30
CA SER A 102 -7.35 -40.13 -30.86
C SER A 102 -6.29 -39.03 -30.75
N ALA A 103 -5.27 -39.26 -29.93
CA ALA A 103 -4.12 -38.38 -29.76
C ALA A 103 -2.83 -39.20 -29.70
N LYS A 104 -1.74 -38.68 -30.26
CA LYS A 104 -0.43 -39.35 -30.30
C LYS A 104 0.59 -38.58 -29.47
N LEU A 105 1.15 -39.21 -28.43
CA LEU A 105 2.14 -38.60 -27.54
C LEU A 105 3.49 -39.28 -27.72
N LYS A 106 4.53 -38.55 -28.12
CA LYS A 106 5.90 -39.06 -28.05
C LYS A 106 6.35 -39.05 -26.59
N VAL A 107 6.87 -40.18 -26.14
CA VAL A 107 7.31 -40.42 -24.76
C VAL A 107 8.83 -40.59 -24.77
N THR A 108 9.55 -39.84 -23.95
CA THR A 108 11.01 -39.90 -23.90
C THR A 108 11.49 -39.94 -22.45
N PRO A 109 11.89 -41.13 -21.93
CA PRO A 109 12.54 -41.23 -20.63
C PRO A 109 13.90 -40.54 -20.58
N ARG A 110 14.24 -40.02 -19.40
CA ARG A 110 15.54 -39.48 -18.97
C ARG A 110 15.88 -40.10 -17.61
N GLY A 111 17.07 -39.85 -17.06
CA GLY A 111 17.47 -40.41 -15.75
C GLY A 111 16.56 -39.95 -14.61
N SER A 112 16.28 -38.64 -14.54
CA SER A 112 15.52 -38.02 -13.44
C SER A 112 14.03 -37.77 -13.72
N HIS A 113 13.59 -37.85 -14.99
CA HIS A 113 12.26 -37.41 -15.41
C HIS A 113 11.74 -38.10 -16.69
N PHE A 114 10.46 -37.90 -17.03
CA PHE A 114 9.86 -38.32 -18.31
C PHE A 114 9.39 -37.12 -19.11
N LEU A 115 9.65 -37.11 -20.42
CA LEU A 115 9.14 -36.09 -21.35
C LEU A 115 7.94 -36.65 -22.14
N PHE A 116 6.88 -35.85 -22.25
CA PHE A 116 5.70 -36.12 -23.06
C PHE A 116 5.46 -34.97 -24.05
N GLU A 117 5.38 -35.30 -25.34
CA GLU A 117 5.16 -34.34 -26.43
C GLU A 117 3.94 -34.76 -27.27
N VAL A 118 2.94 -33.88 -27.39
CA VAL A 118 1.78 -34.09 -28.27
C VAL A 118 2.25 -33.93 -29.73
N THR A 119 2.13 -35.00 -30.52
CA THR A 119 2.52 -35.00 -31.95
C THR A 119 1.32 -34.80 -32.87
N SER A 120 0.14 -35.30 -32.51
CA SER A 120 -1.10 -35.04 -33.24
C SER A 120 -2.36 -35.32 -32.41
N VAL A 121 -3.48 -34.74 -32.86
CA VAL A 121 -4.85 -35.00 -32.38
C VAL A 121 -5.73 -35.17 -33.62
N SER A 122 -6.56 -36.20 -33.66
CA SER A 122 -7.27 -36.63 -34.88
C SER A 122 -8.42 -35.71 -35.32
N ASP A 123 -8.88 -34.82 -34.44
CA ASP A 123 -10.05 -33.97 -34.67
C ASP A 123 -9.74 -32.52 -34.26
N LYS A 124 -10.13 -31.57 -35.14
CA LYS A 124 -9.98 -30.12 -34.92
C LYS A 124 -11.08 -29.52 -34.05
N ALA A 125 -12.19 -30.24 -33.84
CA ALA A 125 -13.31 -29.83 -32.98
C ALA A 125 -13.08 -30.12 -31.47
N VAL A 126 -11.86 -30.49 -31.08
CA VAL A 126 -11.47 -30.66 -29.67
C VAL A 126 -11.29 -29.28 -29.02
N ASP A 127 -11.95 -29.06 -27.88
CA ASP A 127 -11.83 -27.83 -27.09
C ASP A 127 -10.55 -27.81 -26.24
N ARG A 128 -10.14 -28.98 -25.75
CA ARG A 128 -8.97 -29.18 -24.87
C ARG A 128 -8.49 -30.63 -24.92
N LEU A 129 -7.17 -30.83 -24.92
CA LEU A 129 -6.55 -32.12 -24.60
C LEU A 129 -5.74 -31.99 -23.31
N THR A 130 -6.17 -32.66 -22.25
CA THR A 130 -5.36 -32.93 -21.06
C THR A 130 -4.54 -34.19 -21.33
N PHE A 131 -3.34 -34.03 -21.90
CA PHE A 131 -2.52 -35.15 -22.36
C PHE A 131 -1.79 -35.90 -21.23
N LEU A 132 -1.83 -35.35 -20.01
CA LEU A 132 -1.33 -35.96 -18.79
C LEU A 132 -2.24 -35.57 -17.61
N ASP A 133 -2.73 -36.54 -16.84
CA ASP A 133 -3.44 -36.31 -15.58
C ASP A 133 -3.20 -37.45 -14.57
N LEU A 134 -2.11 -37.34 -13.80
CA LEU A 134 -1.61 -38.32 -12.86
C LEU A 134 -1.85 -37.88 -11.40
N PRO A 135 -2.89 -38.38 -10.71
CA PRO A 135 -3.09 -38.14 -9.28
C PRO A 135 -2.20 -39.05 -8.45
N LEU A 136 -1.46 -38.44 -7.52
CA LEU A 136 -0.54 -39.13 -6.62
C LEU A 136 -1.16 -39.33 -5.22
N SER A 137 -0.70 -40.34 -4.49
CA SER A 137 -1.04 -40.57 -3.08
C SER A 137 -0.35 -39.58 -2.12
N LEU A 138 0.61 -38.80 -2.64
CA LEU A 138 1.31 -37.71 -1.97
C LEU A 138 0.40 -36.52 -1.63
N LYS A 139 0.83 -35.68 -0.69
CA LYS A 139 0.18 -34.42 -0.27
C LYS A 139 0.78 -33.18 -0.95
N GLY A 140 2.01 -33.26 -1.47
CA GLY A 140 2.76 -32.14 -2.00
C GLY A 140 3.39 -31.27 -0.91
N THR A 141 3.99 -31.89 0.11
CA THR A 141 4.58 -31.16 1.24
C THR A 141 6.06 -31.56 1.49
N PRO A 142 6.95 -30.62 1.90
CA PRO A 142 8.39 -30.88 2.04
C PRO A 142 8.78 -31.96 3.05
N GLU A 143 7.84 -32.41 3.88
CA GLU A 143 8.03 -33.45 4.89
C GLU A 143 7.83 -34.87 4.32
N GLU A 144 7.39 -35.00 3.06
CA GLU A 144 7.31 -36.28 2.35
C GLU A 144 8.69 -36.68 1.79
N SER A 145 8.99 -37.98 1.71
CA SER A 145 10.29 -38.46 1.21
C SER A 145 10.44 -38.34 -0.31
N VAL A 146 9.31 -38.35 -1.05
CA VAL A 146 9.23 -38.28 -2.51
C VAL A 146 8.40 -37.06 -2.90
N ALA A 147 8.89 -36.31 -3.89
CA ALA A 147 8.17 -35.22 -4.50
C ALA A 147 7.64 -35.61 -5.88
N GLY A 148 6.46 -35.12 -6.25
CA GLY A 148 5.98 -35.12 -7.63
C GLY A 148 5.81 -33.69 -8.15
N CYS A 149 6.24 -33.42 -9.38
CA CYS A 149 6.02 -32.15 -10.08
C CYS A 149 5.84 -32.37 -11.60
N VAL A 150 5.16 -31.44 -12.27
CA VAL A 150 5.09 -31.36 -13.74
C VAL A 150 5.49 -29.96 -14.18
N LEU A 151 6.29 -29.87 -15.24
CA LEU A 151 6.74 -28.62 -15.83
C LEU A 151 6.23 -28.51 -17.27
N ALA A 152 5.58 -27.40 -17.62
CA ALA A 152 5.21 -27.06 -19.00
C ALA A 152 6.45 -26.56 -19.73
N LEU A 153 6.87 -27.24 -20.80
CA LEU A 153 8.14 -26.94 -21.48
C LEU A 153 8.00 -25.91 -22.60
N ASN A 154 6.80 -25.40 -22.86
CA ASN A 154 6.56 -24.31 -23.80
C ASN A 154 5.20 -23.60 -23.55
N LEU A 155 4.92 -22.56 -24.34
CA LEU A 155 3.69 -21.75 -24.27
C LEU A 155 2.44 -22.44 -24.82
N GLN A 156 2.55 -23.59 -25.51
CA GLN A 156 1.40 -24.37 -25.99
C GLN A 156 0.78 -25.23 -24.88
N THR A 157 1.61 -25.62 -23.90
CA THR A 157 1.20 -26.43 -22.74
C THR A 157 0.80 -25.55 -21.57
N GLN A 158 -0.40 -25.77 -21.04
CA GLN A 158 -0.84 -25.23 -19.76
C GLN A 158 -0.68 -26.27 -18.64
N VAL A 159 0.02 -25.87 -17.57
CA VAL A 159 -0.05 -26.49 -16.25
C VAL A 159 -0.68 -25.44 -15.31
N HIS A 160 -1.66 -25.83 -14.51
CA HIS A 160 -2.39 -24.89 -13.64
C HIS A 160 -1.70 -24.63 -12.29
N GLY A 161 -0.95 -25.59 -11.77
CA GLY A 161 -0.18 -25.43 -10.52
C GLY A 161 1.11 -24.66 -10.77
N ILE A 162 1.57 -23.89 -9.79
CA ILE A 162 2.94 -23.34 -9.77
C ILE A 162 3.93 -24.52 -9.60
N PRO A 163 5.11 -24.50 -10.25
CA PRO A 163 6.19 -25.46 -9.99
C PRO A 163 6.50 -25.59 -8.49
N ALA A 164 6.23 -26.77 -7.95
CA ALA A 164 6.39 -27.17 -6.56
C ALA A 164 6.09 -28.67 -6.43
N ALA A 165 6.39 -29.28 -5.28
CA ALA A 165 5.83 -30.59 -4.94
C ALA A 165 4.29 -30.53 -4.91
N THR A 166 3.61 -31.51 -5.53
CA THR A 166 2.14 -31.53 -5.66
C THR A 166 1.58 -32.95 -5.68
N SER A 167 0.32 -33.09 -5.26
CA SER A 167 -0.44 -34.34 -5.25
C SER A 167 -1.07 -34.70 -6.61
N ARG A 168 -0.96 -33.84 -7.64
CA ARG A 168 -1.55 -34.12 -8.96
C ARG A 168 -0.76 -33.47 -10.10
N LEU A 169 -0.24 -34.30 -10.98
CA LEU A 169 0.55 -33.87 -12.14
C LEU A 169 -0.37 -33.79 -13.35
N ARG A 170 -0.64 -32.59 -13.85
CA ARG A 170 -1.57 -32.37 -14.96
C ARG A 170 -1.05 -31.34 -15.96
N ALA A 171 -1.05 -31.72 -17.24
CA ALA A 171 -0.70 -30.85 -18.36
C ALA A 171 -1.78 -30.92 -19.46
N ALA A 172 -2.12 -29.77 -20.05
CA ALA A 172 -3.13 -29.64 -21.08
C ALA A 172 -2.67 -28.74 -22.23
N CYS A 173 -3.35 -28.83 -23.38
CA CYS A 173 -3.15 -27.99 -24.55
C CYS A 173 -4.50 -27.69 -25.23
N TYR A 174 -4.54 -26.63 -26.03
CA TYR A 174 -5.76 -25.99 -26.52
C TYR A 174 -5.65 -25.66 -28.01
N PRO A 175 -6.75 -25.72 -28.79
CA PRO A 175 -6.70 -25.51 -30.24
C PRO A 175 -6.18 -24.11 -30.61
N ARG A 176 -6.43 -23.08 -29.80
CA ARG A 176 -5.96 -21.70 -30.03
C ARG A 176 -4.43 -21.60 -30.12
N PHE A 177 -3.70 -22.39 -29.34
CA PHE A 177 -2.23 -22.34 -29.25
C PHE A 177 -1.55 -23.53 -29.96
N GLY A 178 -2.36 -24.39 -30.60
CA GLY A 178 -1.93 -25.63 -31.22
C GLY A 178 -1.85 -26.81 -30.25
N PHE A 179 -2.23 -27.99 -30.73
CA PHE A 179 -2.02 -29.25 -30.01
C PHE A 179 -0.62 -29.83 -30.27
N ALA A 180 -0.23 -29.94 -31.55
CA ALA A 180 1.07 -30.49 -31.91
C ALA A 180 2.20 -29.56 -31.45
N GLY A 181 3.22 -30.15 -30.82
CA GLY A 181 4.34 -29.46 -30.18
C GLY A 181 4.16 -29.20 -28.68
N ALA A 182 2.97 -29.41 -28.09
CA ALA A 182 2.76 -29.22 -26.65
C ALA A 182 3.59 -30.24 -25.84
N LYS A 183 4.49 -29.76 -24.97
CA LYS A 183 5.48 -30.56 -24.23
C LYS A 183 5.38 -30.37 -22.71
N ALA A 184 5.50 -31.46 -21.96
CA ALA A 184 5.64 -31.42 -20.50
C ALA A 184 6.70 -32.41 -19.99
N ALA A 185 7.40 -32.04 -18.91
CA ALA A 185 8.24 -32.95 -18.13
C ALA A 185 7.49 -33.40 -16.86
N VAL A 186 7.57 -34.69 -16.56
CA VAL A 186 7.09 -35.31 -15.33
C VAL A 186 8.29 -35.66 -14.46
N ILE A 187 8.40 -34.97 -13.33
CA ILE A 187 9.42 -35.17 -12.31
C ILE A 187 8.77 -35.90 -11.14
N ILE A 188 9.31 -37.06 -10.77
CA ILE A 188 9.02 -37.68 -9.49
C ILE A 188 10.34 -38.27 -8.99
N CYS A 189 10.80 -37.80 -7.83
CA CYS A 189 12.15 -38.04 -7.31
C CYS A 189 12.18 -37.85 -5.77
N PRO A 190 13.29 -38.17 -5.08
CA PRO A 190 13.49 -37.82 -3.69
C PRO A 190 13.23 -36.32 -3.43
N GLN A 191 12.58 -35.98 -2.33
CA GLN A 191 12.12 -34.62 -2.02
C GLN A 191 13.28 -33.61 -1.93
N GLY A 192 14.47 -34.05 -1.50
CA GLY A 192 15.69 -33.24 -1.47
C GLY A 192 16.28 -32.93 -2.85
N GLU A 193 15.99 -33.76 -3.86
CA GLU A 193 16.53 -33.65 -5.23
C GLU A 193 15.61 -32.86 -6.17
N LEU A 194 14.38 -32.56 -5.76
CA LEU A 194 13.38 -31.88 -6.61
C LEU A 194 13.93 -30.60 -7.26
N ARG A 195 14.68 -29.79 -6.51
CA ARG A 195 15.24 -28.53 -7.00
C ARG A 195 16.29 -28.77 -8.09
N SER A 196 17.23 -29.71 -7.89
CA SER A 196 18.27 -30.02 -8.87
C SER A 196 17.70 -30.68 -10.13
N VAL A 197 16.69 -31.54 -10.00
CA VAL A 197 15.99 -32.10 -11.17
C VAL A 197 15.20 -31.02 -11.94
N MET A 198 14.59 -30.06 -11.24
CA MET A 198 14.00 -28.89 -11.91
C MET A 198 15.05 -28.06 -12.67
N GLN A 199 16.24 -27.85 -12.10
CA GLN A 199 17.35 -27.16 -12.77
C GLN A 199 17.80 -27.91 -14.03
N GLU A 200 17.94 -29.25 -13.97
CA GLU A 200 18.25 -30.10 -15.12
C GLU A 200 17.21 -29.94 -16.24
N VAL A 201 15.92 -30.10 -15.91
CA VAL A 201 14.82 -30.03 -16.88
C VAL A 201 14.72 -28.66 -17.54
N VAL A 202 14.84 -27.58 -16.76
CA VAL A 202 14.76 -26.21 -17.30
C VAL A 202 15.97 -25.89 -18.16
N SER A 203 17.18 -26.31 -17.76
CA SER A 203 18.41 -26.13 -18.57
C SER A 203 18.35 -26.86 -19.91
N ALA A 204 17.61 -27.96 -19.99
CA ALA A 204 17.43 -28.74 -21.21
C ALA A 204 16.25 -28.28 -22.10
N ALA A 205 15.48 -27.28 -21.67
CA ALA A 205 14.28 -26.83 -22.37
C ALA A 205 14.58 -25.66 -23.33
N GLU A 206 14.74 -25.95 -24.62
CA GLU A 206 15.02 -24.97 -25.68
C GLU A 206 13.89 -23.94 -25.90
N ASP A 207 12.63 -24.34 -25.65
CA ASP A 207 11.44 -23.51 -25.85
C ASP A 207 11.10 -22.60 -24.64
N LEU A 208 11.96 -22.54 -23.60
CA LEU A 208 11.79 -21.72 -22.40
C LEU A 208 12.89 -20.65 -22.28
N PRO A 209 12.60 -19.46 -21.71
CA PRO A 209 13.63 -18.51 -21.33
C PRO A 209 14.44 -19.02 -20.13
N HIS A 210 15.76 -18.87 -20.18
CA HIS A 210 16.67 -19.29 -19.10
C HIS A 210 17.09 -18.06 -18.28
N SER A 211 16.91 -18.12 -16.96
CA SER A 211 17.40 -17.09 -16.03
C SER A 211 18.24 -17.72 -14.92
N PRO A 212 19.55 -17.39 -14.81
CA PRO A 212 20.41 -17.92 -13.75
C PRO A 212 20.10 -17.36 -12.35
N ILE A 213 19.12 -16.44 -12.25
CA ILE A 213 18.65 -15.82 -11.00
C ILE A 213 17.11 -15.87 -10.88
N GLY A 214 16.46 -16.74 -11.65
CA GLY A 214 15.01 -16.93 -11.68
C GLY A 214 14.61 -18.40 -11.60
N GLY A 215 13.32 -18.67 -11.41
CA GLY A 215 12.79 -20.03 -11.33
C GLY A 215 13.54 -20.89 -10.32
N PRO A 216 14.08 -22.06 -10.69
CA PRO A 216 14.73 -22.95 -9.74
C PRO A 216 16.08 -22.40 -9.21
N TRP A 217 16.65 -21.34 -9.81
CA TRP A 217 17.86 -20.66 -9.33
C TRP A 217 17.58 -19.43 -8.46
N ALA A 218 16.31 -19.03 -8.28
CA ALA A 218 15.98 -17.76 -7.63
C ALA A 218 16.49 -17.64 -6.18
N LEU A 219 16.58 -18.73 -5.41
CA LEU A 219 17.15 -18.71 -4.06
C LEU A 219 18.67 -18.44 -4.02
N ASP A 220 19.40 -18.66 -5.11
CA ASP A 220 20.85 -18.48 -5.17
C ASP A 220 21.22 -17.03 -5.59
N GLY A 221 20.27 -16.27 -6.11
CA GLY A 221 20.44 -14.87 -6.49
C GLY A 221 20.53 -13.95 -5.27
N LYS A 222 21.76 -13.58 -4.89
CA LYS A 222 22.04 -12.73 -3.70
C LYS A 222 21.16 -11.45 -3.64
N ASP A 223 20.95 -10.80 -4.78
CA ASP A 223 20.26 -9.51 -4.89
C ASP A 223 18.73 -9.65 -4.96
N ASN A 224 18.21 -10.88 -5.09
CA ASN A 224 16.77 -11.12 -5.15
C ASN A 224 16.06 -10.75 -3.82
N ASN A 225 16.79 -10.80 -2.70
CA ASN A 225 16.31 -10.36 -1.38
C ASN A 225 16.57 -8.87 -1.10
N GLY A 226 17.02 -8.09 -2.09
CA GLY A 226 17.28 -6.65 -1.93
C GLY A 226 15.99 -5.82 -1.83
N SER A 227 15.99 -4.85 -0.93
CA SER A 227 14.91 -3.85 -0.81
C SER A 227 15.09 -2.73 -1.83
N TYR A 228 13.99 -2.08 -2.24
CA TYR A 228 14.01 -1.05 -3.28
C TYR A 228 13.26 0.24 -2.95
N LEU A 229 13.76 1.37 -3.44
CA LEU A 229 13.14 2.68 -3.31
C LEU A 229 12.46 3.09 -4.64
N PHE A 230 11.20 3.50 -4.58
CA PHE A 230 10.48 3.98 -5.76
C PHE A 230 10.95 5.38 -6.19
N ASN A 231 11.49 5.48 -7.41
CA ASN A 231 11.59 6.71 -8.16
C ASN A 231 10.28 6.92 -8.96
N THR A 232 9.44 7.84 -8.49
CA THR A 232 8.26 8.33 -9.21
C THR A 232 8.40 9.76 -9.72
N SER A 233 9.48 10.48 -9.38
CA SER A 233 9.76 11.84 -9.86
C SER A 233 11.25 12.20 -9.73
N ASP A 234 11.65 13.26 -10.44
CA ASP A 234 12.86 14.08 -10.22
C ASP A 234 14.27 13.44 -10.23
N LEU A 235 14.43 12.11 -10.22
CA LEU A 235 15.73 11.46 -10.42
C LEU A 235 16.28 11.72 -11.84
N SER A 236 17.39 12.45 -11.92
CA SER A 236 18.04 12.93 -13.14
C SER A 236 19.57 12.96 -12.99
N GLU A 237 20.29 13.34 -14.04
CA GLU A 237 21.77 13.48 -14.01
C GLU A 237 22.26 14.48 -12.93
N GLU A 238 21.42 15.47 -12.59
CA GLU A 238 21.70 16.52 -11.59
C GLU A 238 21.36 16.11 -10.15
N THR A 239 20.32 15.29 -9.96
CA THR A 239 19.74 14.96 -8.63
C THR A 239 20.09 13.57 -8.10
N VAL A 240 20.66 12.71 -8.95
CA VAL A 240 21.05 11.32 -8.61
C VAL A 240 21.92 11.20 -7.36
N ASP A 241 22.81 12.16 -7.09
CA ASP A 241 23.68 12.12 -5.91
C ASP A 241 22.87 12.31 -4.59
N GLU A 242 21.74 13.01 -4.64
CA GLU A 242 20.79 13.12 -3.51
C GLU A 242 19.99 11.83 -3.31
N TRP A 243 19.60 11.16 -4.41
CA TRP A 243 18.92 9.87 -4.38
C TRP A 243 19.83 8.74 -3.86
N ILE A 244 21.12 8.75 -4.22
CA ILE A 244 22.14 7.86 -3.64
C ILE A 244 22.22 8.08 -2.12
N ALA A 245 22.28 9.34 -1.67
CA ALA A 245 22.31 9.66 -0.25
C ALA A 245 21.04 9.20 0.50
N LEU A 246 19.86 9.30 -0.14
CA LEU A 246 18.60 8.79 0.43
C LEU A 246 18.57 7.27 0.53
N ALA A 247 18.95 6.54 -0.53
CA ALA A 247 19.03 5.08 -0.52
C ALA A 247 19.98 4.58 0.59
N GLN A 248 21.16 5.21 0.71
CA GLN A 248 22.10 4.96 1.82
C GLN A 248 21.49 5.28 3.19
N THR A 249 20.72 6.37 3.32
CA THR A 249 20.04 6.74 4.57
C THR A 249 18.97 5.73 4.99
N LEU A 250 18.43 4.96 4.04
CA LEU A 250 17.46 3.88 4.28
C LEU A 250 18.09 2.48 4.38
N GLY A 251 19.35 2.31 3.96
CA GLY A 251 19.98 0.99 3.83
C GLY A 251 19.54 0.21 2.59
N ILE A 252 18.95 0.90 1.61
CA ILE A 252 18.41 0.33 0.39
C ILE A 252 19.49 0.20 -0.68
N THR A 253 19.48 -0.92 -1.40
CA THR A 253 20.46 -1.31 -2.42
C THR A 253 19.92 -1.28 -3.85
N GLN A 254 18.65 -0.90 -4.05
CA GLN A 254 17.98 -0.88 -5.35
C GLN A 254 17.10 0.38 -5.50
N ILE A 255 17.05 1.00 -6.67
CA ILE A 255 16.11 2.09 -7.00
C ILE A 255 15.27 1.68 -8.21
N ASP A 256 13.96 1.73 -8.06
CA ASP A 256 12.99 1.26 -9.05
C ASP A 256 12.37 2.44 -9.80
N PHE A 257 12.57 2.51 -11.12
CA PHE A 257 12.14 3.61 -11.96
C PHE A 257 10.75 3.33 -12.51
N HIS A 258 9.73 3.93 -11.89
CA HIS A 258 8.36 3.80 -12.33
C HIS A 258 8.12 4.61 -13.62
N GLY A 259 7.49 3.96 -14.61
CA GLY A 259 7.04 4.60 -15.84
C GLY A 259 5.90 5.60 -15.62
N GLY A 260 5.36 6.15 -16.71
CA GLY A 260 4.43 7.28 -16.68
C GLY A 260 5.11 8.62 -16.37
N THR A 261 6.09 8.66 -15.45
CA THR A 261 6.90 9.86 -15.15
C THR A 261 8.34 9.73 -15.62
N SER A 262 9.04 8.62 -15.37
CA SER A 262 10.42 8.42 -15.83
C SER A 262 10.51 8.16 -17.34
N PHE A 263 9.56 7.38 -17.87
CA PHE A 263 9.42 7.05 -19.29
C PHE A 263 7.96 6.75 -19.61
N ARG A 264 7.58 6.77 -20.89
CA ARG A 264 6.21 6.47 -21.32
C ARG A 264 5.95 4.98 -21.42
N PHE A 265 4.81 4.52 -20.91
CA PHE A 265 4.37 3.11 -21.05
C PHE A 265 4.07 2.74 -22.50
N GLY A 266 4.44 1.52 -22.89
CA GLY A 266 4.30 1.01 -24.26
C GLY A 266 5.59 1.17 -25.05
N ASP A 267 5.91 2.39 -25.50
CA ASP A 267 7.11 2.63 -26.32
C ASP A 267 8.40 2.85 -25.51
N CYS A 268 8.31 2.80 -24.17
CA CYS A 268 9.41 3.00 -23.22
C CYS A 268 10.22 4.29 -23.46
N ARG A 269 9.64 5.31 -24.10
CA ARG A 269 10.35 6.55 -24.40
C ARG A 269 10.72 7.29 -23.10
N PRO A 270 12.01 7.51 -22.79
CA PRO A 270 12.41 8.30 -21.62
C PRO A 270 11.81 9.70 -21.64
N ASN A 271 11.46 10.23 -20.46
CA ASN A 271 10.91 11.57 -20.31
C ASN A 271 11.93 12.61 -20.83
N PRO A 272 11.60 13.39 -21.88
CA PRO A 272 12.56 14.30 -22.51
C PRO A 272 12.95 15.49 -21.63
N THR A 273 12.20 15.79 -20.57
CA THR A 273 12.54 16.84 -19.59
C THR A 273 13.58 16.33 -18.60
N THR A 274 13.39 15.11 -18.06
CA THR A 274 14.29 14.50 -17.07
C THR A 274 15.54 13.89 -17.72
N TYR A 275 15.39 13.36 -18.94
CA TYR A 275 16.39 12.62 -19.68
C TYR A 275 16.55 13.20 -21.09
N PRO A 276 17.16 14.39 -21.24
CA PRO A 276 17.19 15.13 -22.51
C PRO A 276 17.93 14.40 -23.64
N ARG A 277 18.83 13.46 -23.32
CA ARG A 277 19.51 12.58 -24.30
C ARG A 277 18.89 11.17 -24.38
N GLY A 278 17.64 11.02 -23.91
CA GLY A 278 16.93 9.74 -23.91
C GLY A 278 17.64 8.68 -23.05
N ALA A 279 17.79 7.47 -23.59
CA ALA A 279 18.42 6.35 -22.88
C ALA A 279 19.87 6.65 -22.45
N ALA A 280 20.60 7.53 -23.16
CA ALA A 280 21.95 7.94 -22.78
C ALA A 280 21.99 8.83 -21.52
N SER A 281 20.93 9.60 -21.25
CA SER A 281 20.77 10.34 -19.98
C SER A 281 20.40 9.39 -18.85
N MET A 282 19.49 8.43 -19.08
CA MET A 282 19.20 7.38 -18.10
C MET A 282 20.45 6.56 -17.76
N LYS A 283 21.24 6.16 -18.76
CA LYS A 283 22.50 5.45 -18.54
C LYS A 283 23.48 6.22 -17.65
N ALA A 284 23.64 7.53 -17.87
CA ALA A 284 24.51 8.35 -17.03
C ALA A 284 24.05 8.41 -15.55
N VAL A 285 22.73 8.33 -15.30
CA VAL A 285 22.17 8.18 -13.94
C VAL A 285 22.47 6.79 -13.38
N LEU A 286 22.20 5.73 -14.15
CA LEU A 286 22.40 4.35 -13.72
C LEU A 286 23.88 4.03 -13.45
N ASP A 287 24.80 4.51 -14.28
CA ASP A 287 26.25 4.34 -14.07
C ASP A 287 26.72 4.97 -12.74
N LYS A 288 26.11 6.09 -12.32
CA LYS A 288 26.35 6.69 -10.99
C LYS A 288 25.76 5.84 -9.86
N LEU A 289 24.55 5.27 -10.04
CA LEU A 289 23.95 4.35 -9.06
C LEU A 289 24.82 3.09 -8.87
N HIS A 290 25.26 2.48 -9.97
CA HIS A 290 26.18 1.33 -9.95
C HIS A 290 27.52 1.66 -9.29
N GLY A 291 28.07 2.85 -9.55
CA GLY A 291 29.26 3.36 -8.87
C GLY A 291 29.10 3.51 -7.35
N ALA A 292 27.86 3.65 -6.86
CA ALA A 292 27.50 3.66 -5.44
C ALA A 292 27.02 2.29 -4.90
N GLY A 293 27.06 1.22 -5.71
CA GLY A 293 26.59 -0.12 -5.34
C GLY A 293 25.07 -0.30 -5.33
N ILE A 294 24.33 0.58 -6.02
CA ILE A 294 22.86 0.56 -6.09
C ILE A 294 22.41 0.05 -7.46
N LEU A 295 21.56 -0.98 -7.47
CA LEU A 295 20.96 -1.53 -8.70
C LEU A 295 19.75 -0.72 -9.17
N ALA A 296 19.40 -0.79 -10.46
CA ALA A 296 18.28 -0.06 -11.03
C ALA A 296 17.17 -0.97 -11.58
N GLY A 297 15.92 -0.70 -11.21
CA GLY A 297 14.73 -1.39 -11.72
C GLY A 297 13.99 -0.64 -12.80
N LEU A 298 13.54 -1.35 -13.84
CA LEU A 298 12.66 -0.84 -14.89
C LEU A 298 11.22 -1.29 -14.60
N HIS A 299 10.39 -0.38 -14.08
CA HIS A 299 9.02 -0.67 -13.69
C HIS A 299 8.03 -0.12 -14.71
N THR A 300 7.51 -1.00 -15.55
CA THR A 300 6.58 -0.65 -16.64
C THR A 300 5.25 -1.36 -16.50
N TYR A 301 4.17 -0.70 -16.91
CA TYR A 301 2.96 -1.40 -17.30
C TYR A 301 3.31 -2.28 -18.50
N ALA A 302 3.03 -3.58 -18.43
CA ALA A 302 3.58 -4.57 -19.34
C ALA A 302 3.19 -4.34 -20.81
N MET A 303 2.04 -4.85 -21.24
CA MET A 303 1.58 -4.79 -22.63
C MET A 303 0.67 -3.59 -22.95
N PHE A 304 0.72 -2.55 -22.11
CA PHE A 304 -0.20 -1.41 -22.16
C PHE A 304 0.42 -0.19 -22.84
N ILE A 305 -0.32 0.40 -23.77
CA ILE A 305 0.13 1.48 -24.64
C ILE A 305 -0.48 2.79 -24.15
N ASP A 306 0.37 3.77 -23.81
CA ASP A 306 -0.05 5.14 -23.51
C ASP A 306 -0.70 5.79 -24.73
N LYS A 307 -1.79 6.55 -24.53
CA LYS A 307 -2.59 7.15 -25.61
C LYS A 307 -1.85 8.25 -26.41
N SER A 308 -0.66 8.65 -25.98
CA SER A 308 0.26 9.54 -26.70
C SER A 308 1.33 8.79 -27.50
N CYS A 309 1.38 7.45 -27.47
CA CYS A 309 2.34 6.67 -28.24
C CYS A 309 2.14 6.84 -29.76
N PRO A 310 3.21 6.69 -30.58
CA PRO A 310 3.11 6.81 -32.04
C PRO A 310 2.16 5.78 -32.67
N TRP A 311 1.93 4.63 -32.02
CA TRP A 311 0.94 3.62 -32.42
C TRP A 311 -0.52 4.02 -32.16
N VAL A 312 -0.78 5.17 -31.54
CA VAL A 312 -2.14 5.65 -31.20
C VAL A 312 -2.43 6.98 -31.89
N THR A 313 -1.43 7.86 -32.02
CA THR A 313 -1.61 9.23 -32.50
C THR A 313 -0.35 9.72 -33.24
N PRO A 314 -0.49 10.50 -34.35
CA PRO A 314 -1.73 11.00 -34.96
C PRO A 314 -2.47 9.97 -35.83
N VAL A 315 -1.92 8.79 -36.05
CA VAL A 315 -2.55 7.69 -36.80
C VAL A 315 -2.59 6.44 -35.90
N PRO A 316 -3.77 5.86 -35.62
CA PRO A 316 -3.90 4.67 -34.78
C PRO A 316 -3.49 3.42 -35.54
N ASP A 317 -2.61 2.61 -34.95
CA ASP A 317 -2.14 1.37 -35.57
C ASP A 317 -3.32 0.39 -35.79
N PRO A 318 -3.45 -0.22 -36.98
CA PRO A 318 -4.51 -1.20 -37.26
C PRO A 318 -4.49 -2.41 -36.31
N ARG A 319 -3.35 -2.71 -35.68
CA ARG A 319 -3.09 -3.84 -34.78
C ARG A 319 -3.43 -3.56 -33.31
N LEU A 320 -3.99 -2.40 -32.96
CA LEU A 320 -4.59 -2.18 -31.64
C LEU A 320 -5.76 -3.15 -31.40
N GLY A 321 -5.82 -3.71 -30.19
CA GLY A 321 -6.77 -4.75 -29.81
C GLY A 321 -8.22 -4.28 -29.87
N THR A 322 -9.11 -5.13 -30.39
CA THR A 322 -10.53 -4.82 -30.62
C THR A 322 -11.42 -5.90 -29.98
N ASP A 323 -12.41 -5.55 -29.16
CA ASP A 323 -13.37 -6.52 -28.57
C ASP A 323 -14.63 -6.73 -29.44
N ALA A 324 -15.11 -5.69 -30.11
CA ALA A 324 -16.27 -5.73 -30.99
C ALA A 324 -16.04 -4.95 -32.29
N THR A 325 -16.61 -5.44 -33.39
CA THR A 325 -16.59 -4.77 -34.70
C THR A 325 -18.02 -4.54 -35.16
N PHE A 326 -18.33 -3.29 -35.48
CA PHE A 326 -19.62 -2.83 -36.00
C PHE A 326 -19.47 -2.38 -37.46
N THR A 327 -20.61 -2.16 -38.11
CA THR A 327 -20.73 -1.72 -39.50
C THR A 327 -21.50 -0.41 -39.54
N LEU A 328 -20.90 0.62 -40.14
CA LEU A 328 -21.48 1.94 -40.22
C LEU A 328 -22.74 1.96 -41.11
N ARG A 329 -23.88 2.37 -40.55
CA ARG A 329 -25.21 2.27 -41.18
C ARG A 329 -25.45 3.28 -42.32
N ALA A 330 -24.81 4.44 -42.25
CA ALA A 330 -24.84 5.51 -43.24
C ALA A 330 -23.49 6.22 -43.24
N ALA A 331 -23.14 6.94 -44.32
CA ALA A 331 -21.88 7.70 -44.36
C ALA A 331 -21.82 8.72 -43.21
N LEU A 332 -20.65 8.84 -42.59
CA LEU A 332 -20.37 9.73 -41.46
C LEU A 332 -19.54 10.91 -41.97
N ASN A 333 -20.14 12.09 -42.08
CA ASN A 333 -19.41 13.33 -42.43
C ASN A 333 -18.61 13.87 -41.23
N ALA A 334 -17.86 14.96 -41.39
CA ALA A 334 -17.00 15.49 -40.33
C ALA A 334 -17.79 16.15 -39.17
N GLU A 335 -19.00 16.62 -39.44
CA GLU A 335 -19.86 17.37 -38.53
C GLU A 335 -20.71 16.47 -37.62
N MET A 336 -20.92 15.20 -37.99
CA MET A 336 -21.73 14.26 -37.24
C MET A 336 -21.09 13.86 -35.91
N THR A 337 -21.87 14.05 -34.83
CA THR A 337 -21.53 13.73 -33.44
C THR A 337 -22.09 12.39 -32.95
N ASP A 338 -22.79 11.63 -33.79
CA ASP A 338 -23.28 10.30 -33.47
C ASP A 338 -22.81 9.32 -34.56
N VAL A 339 -22.41 8.11 -34.17
CA VAL A 339 -21.91 7.06 -35.06
C VAL A 339 -22.99 5.97 -35.17
N PRO A 340 -23.83 5.97 -36.23
CA PRO A 340 -24.91 5.02 -36.40
C PRO A 340 -24.40 3.67 -36.92
N VAL A 341 -24.81 2.58 -36.27
CA VAL A 341 -24.36 1.22 -36.58
C VAL A 341 -25.53 0.28 -36.87
N GLU A 342 -25.28 -0.80 -37.61
CA GLU A 342 -26.31 -1.80 -37.94
C GLU A 342 -26.50 -2.80 -36.78
N GLU A 343 -25.41 -3.18 -36.10
CA GLU A 343 -25.41 -4.16 -35.01
C GLU A 343 -25.82 -3.54 -33.66
N THR A 344 -26.30 -4.38 -32.74
CA THR A 344 -26.82 -3.93 -31.44
C THR A 344 -25.71 -3.47 -30.48
N THR A 345 -25.89 -2.28 -29.89
CA THR A 345 -25.01 -1.75 -28.83
C THR A 345 -25.40 -2.22 -27.42
N ALA A 346 -26.27 -3.23 -27.29
CA ALA A 346 -26.81 -3.67 -26.01
C ALA A 346 -25.72 -4.05 -24.98
N THR A 347 -24.63 -4.66 -25.42
CA THR A 347 -23.47 -5.05 -24.59
C THR A 347 -22.48 -3.92 -24.32
N MET A 348 -22.54 -2.81 -25.06
CA MET A 348 -21.62 -1.68 -24.90
C MET A 348 -21.90 -0.89 -23.62
N SER A 349 -20.88 -0.22 -23.09
CA SER A 349 -20.95 0.54 -21.84
C SER A 349 -20.26 1.89 -21.97
N THR A 350 -20.74 2.88 -21.22
CA THR A 350 -20.07 4.17 -21.00
C THR A 350 -19.29 4.20 -19.68
N ILE A 351 -19.38 3.13 -18.87
CA ILE A 351 -18.66 3.03 -17.61
C ILE A 351 -17.19 2.73 -17.90
N THR A 352 -16.33 3.63 -17.43
CA THR A 352 -14.87 3.46 -17.38
C THR A 352 -14.39 3.60 -15.94
N GLY A 353 -13.21 3.09 -15.65
CA GLY A 353 -12.57 3.15 -14.34
C GLY A 353 -11.24 2.39 -14.39
N PHE A 354 -10.40 2.55 -13.37
CA PHE A 354 -9.03 2.04 -13.41
C PHE A 354 -8.96 0.53 -13.67
N PHE A 355 -9.76 -0.28 -12.96
CA PHE A 355 -9.84 -1.74 -13.15
C PHE A 355 -10.90 -2.20 -14.16
N VAL A 356 -11.57 -1.29 -14.87
CA VAL A 356 -12.68 -1.63 -15.77
C VAL A 356 -12.13 -2.04 -17.14
N ARG A 357 -12.46 -3.26 -17.59
CA ARG A 357 -12.15 -3.77 -18.93
C ARG A 357 -13.21 -3.28 -19.93
N ASN A 358 -13.17 -1.99 -20.24
CA ASN A 358 -14.06 -1.33 -21.20
C ASN A 358 -13.41 -0.05 -21.71
N SER A 359 -13.47 0.20 -23.02
CA SER A 359 -13.17 1.53 -23.57
C SER A 359 -14.46 2.33 -23.80
N VAL A 360 -14.28 3.60 -24.15
CA VAL A 360 -15.28 4.41 -24.85
C VAL A 360 -14.74 4.90 -26.19
N THR A 361 -13.68 4.26 -26.71
CA THR A 361 -12.99 4.64 -27.94
C THR A 361 -13.30 3.68 -29.09
N LEU A 362 -13.70 4.26 -30.21
CA LEU A 362 -13.86 3.61 -31.50
C LEU A 362 -12.70 3.99 -32.42
N ARG A 363 -12.31 3.09 -33.32
CA ARG A 363 -11.48 3.38 -34.50
C ARG A 363 -12.29 3.18 -35.77
N ILE A 364 -12.23 4.15 -36.68
CA ILE A 364 -12.73 4.02 -38.07
C ILE A 364 -11.62 4.54 -38.98
N GLY A 365 -11.04 3.66 -39.82
CA GLY A 365 -9.82 3.99 -40.56
C GLY A 365 -8.72 4.53 -39.63
N ASP A 366 -8.19 5.70 -39.97
CA ASP A 366 -7.14 6.40 -39.22
C ASP A 366 -7.69 7.37 -38.15
N GLU A 367 -9.00 7.37 -37.88
CA GLU A 367 -9.63 8.23 -36.88
C GLU A 367 -9.99 7.46 -35.60
N LEU A 368 -9.66 8.04 -34.45
CA LEU A 368 -10.22 7.65 -33.15
C LEU A 368 -11.39 8.56 -32.76
N ILE A 369 -12.44 7.98 -32.19
CA ILE A 369 -13.67 8.66 -31.79
C ILE A 369 -14.05 8.21 -30.38
N THR A 370 -14.28 9.13 -29.43
CA THR A 370 -14.74 8.76 -28.08
C THR A 370 -16.22 9.10 -27.88
N TYR A 371 -17.03 8.19 -27.32
CA TYR A 371 -18.47 8.42 -27.09
C TYR A 371 -18.82 8.60 -25.60
N ALA A 372 -19.94 9.28 -25.32
CA ALA A 372 -20.47 9.46 -23.96
C ALA A 372 -21.91 8.93 -23.78
N GLY A 373 -22.58 8.53 -24.86
CA GLY A 373 -23.91 7.93 -24.85
C GLY A 373 -24.05 6.73 -25.80
N LEU A 374 -25.14 5.99 -25.64
CA LEU A 374 -25.46 4.79 -26.42
C LEU A 374 -26.97 4.72 -26.71
N SER A 375 -27.34 4.54 -27.98
CA SER A 375 -28.70 4.11 -28.35
C SER A 375 -28.78 2.59 -28.36
N LYS A 376 -29.28 2.00 -27.27
CA LYS A 376 -29.46 0.53 -27.10
C LYS A 376 -30.75 -0.02 -27.72
N LYS A 377 -31.51 0.80 -28.43
CA LYS A 377 -32.70 0.42 -29.22
C LYS A 377 -32.48 0.86 -30.66
N GLN A 378 -33.15 0.23 -31.62
CA GLN A 378 -33.02 0.61 -33.02
C GLN A 378 -33.61 2.02 -33.26
N PRO A 379 -32.93 2.93 -33.99
CA PRO A 379 -31.63 2.78 -34.61
C PRO A 379 -30.47 2.79 -33.59
N TYR A 380 -29.58 1.80 -33.71
CA TYR A 380 -28.41 1.69 -32.86
C TYR A 380 -27.35 2.73 -33.22
N ALA A 381 -26.74 3.33 -32.22
CA ALA A 381 -25.69 4.33 -32.39
C ALA A 381 -24.84 4.44 -31.12
N PHE A 382 -23.58 4.81 -31.30
CA PHE A 382 -22.80 5.49 -30.27
C PHE A 382 -23.12 6.99 -30.37
N THR A 383 -23.43 7.63 -29.26
CA THR A 383 -23.93 9.02 -29.25
C THR A 383 -23.06 9.93 -28.40
N GLN A 384 -23.19 11.24 -28.61
CA GLN A 384 -22.35 12.25 -27.95
C GLN A 384 -20.85 11.98 -28.23
N CYS A 385 -20.53 11.65 -29.47
CA CYS A 385 -19.20 11.32 -29.93
C CYS A 385 -18.35 12.57 -30.16
N LYS A 386 -17.12 12.53 -29.64
CA LYS A 386 -16.05 13.46 -29.94
C LYS A 386 -15.13 12.84 -31.00
N ARG A 387 -15.15 13.44 -32.19
CA ARG A 387 -14.32 13.14 -33.36
C ARG A 387 -12.86 13.55 -33.14
N GLY A 388 -11.93 12.96 -33.89
CA GLY A 388 -10.50 13.30 -33.82
C GLY A 388 -9.87 13.12 -32.43
N ALA A 389 -10.28 12.06 -31.71
CA ALA A 389 -9.83 11.81 -30.35
C ALA A 389 -8.31 11.58 -30.29
N TYR A 390 -7.70 11.99 -29.17
CA TYR A 390 -6.26 11.84 -28.91
C TYR A 390 -5.31 12.48 -29.95
N GLY A 391 -5.82 13.34 -30.83
CA GLY A 391 -5.04 14.03 -31.86
C GLY A 391 -5.07 13.39 -33.25
N THR A 392 -5.93 12.39 -33.48
CA THR A 392 -6.17 11.87 -34.84
C THR A 392 -6.93 12.86 -35.71
N ALA A 393 -6.76 12.79 -37.02
CA ALA A 393 -7.51 13.63 -37.96
C ALA A 393 -9.00 13.20 -38.03
N VAL A 394 -9.90 14.17 -38.19
CA VAL A 394 -11.32 13.90 -38.49
C VAL A 394 -11.44 13.65 -39.99
N SER A 395 -12.07 12.55 -40.39
CA SER A 395 -12.32 12.24 -41.80
C SER A 395 -13.80 11.92 -42.08
N ALA A 396 -14.19 11.98 -43.36
CA ALA A 396 -15.45 11.36 -43.78
C ALA A 396 -15.26 9.84 -43.86
N HIS A 397 -16.29 9.08 -43.47
CA HIS A 397 -16.29 7.62 -43.54
C HIS A 397 -17.48 7.11 -44.34
N GLU A 398 -17.23 6.24 -45.31
CA GLU A 398 -18.28 5.71 -46.19
C GLU A 398 -19.24 4.77 -45.47
N LYS A 399 -20.46 4.65 -46.02
CA LYS A 399 -21.42 3.64 -45.55
C LYS A 399 -20.76 2.24 -45.60
N SER A 400 -21.05 1.43 -44.58
CA SER A 400 -20.50 0.10 -44.38
C SER A 400 -19.01 0.03 -44.02
N ALA A 401 -18.35 1.17 -43.75
CA ALA A 401 -17.08 1.21 -43.05
C ALA A 401 -17.14 0.44 -41.71
N LYS A 402 -16.00 -0.16 -41.32
CA LYS A 402 -15.90 -0.91 -40.08
C LYS A 402 -15.54 0.01 -38.92
N VAL A 403 -16.32 -0.13 -37.85
CA VAL A 403 -16.19 0.64 -36.60
C VAL A 403 -15.69 -0.33 -35.53
N TYR A 404 -14.43 -0.22 -35.16
CA TYR A 404 -13.76 -1.12 -34.22
C TYR A 404 -13.84 -0.53 -32.82
N HIS A 405 -14.42 -1.24 -31.85
CA HIS A 405 -14.39 -0.85 -30.44
C HIS A 405 -13.09 -1.34 -29.80
N LEU A 406 -12.28 -0.42 -29.26
CA LEU A 406 -10.93 -0.74 -28.79
C LEU A 406 -10.94 -1.37 -27.38
N ARG A 407 -9.97 -2.24 -27.12
CA ARG A 407 -9.73 -2.81 -25.79
C ARG A 407 -8.93 -1.84 -24.92
N GLU A 408 -9.42 -1.63 -23.70
CA GLU A 408 -8.83 -0.71 -22.73
C GLU A 408 -8.94 -1.27 -21.30
N CYS A 409 -7.89 -1.09 -20.51
CA CYS A 409 -7.86 -1.25 -19.05
C CYS A 409 -6.81 -0.27 -18.49
N PHE A 410 -6.89 0.11 -17.21
CA PHE A 410 -5.98 1.09 -16.59
C PHE A 410 -5.89 2.46 -17.30
N GLY A 411 -6.89 2.79 -18.13
CA GLY A 411 -6.88 3.99 -18.99
C GLY A 411 -5.95 3.91 -20.22
N ARG A 412 -5.48 2.70 -20.56
CA ARG A 412 -4.48 2.40 -21.60
C ARG A 412 -5.01 1.40 -22.62
N PHE A 413 -4.59 1.54 -23.88
CA PHE A 413 -4.92 0.56 -24.91
C PHE A 413 -3.99 -0.65 -24.81
N VAL A 414 -4.39 -1.76 -25.45
CA VAL A 414 -3.55 -2.95 -25.63
C VAL A 414 -3.43 -3.30 -27.11
N PRO A 415 -2.32 -3.91 -27.56
CA PRO A 415 -2.23 -4.49 -28.88
C PRO A 415 -3.04 -5.79 -29.00
N ASP A 416 -3.37 -6.21 -30.21
CA ASP A 416 -3.82 -7.57 -30.48
C ASP A 416 -2.68 -8.56 -30.16
N GLY A 417 -2.93 -9.51 -29.25
CA GLY A 417 -1.95 -10.47 -28.75
C GLY A 417 -1.38 -11.41 -29.80
N ASP A 418 -2.07 -11.59 -30.93
CA ASP A 418 -1.63 -12.43 -32.05
C ASP A 418 -0.91 -11.61 -33.15
N SER A 419 -0.85 -10.28 -33.02
CA SER A 419 -0.14 -9.38 -33.94
C SER A 419 1.34 -9.17 -33.56
N THR A 420 2.15 -8.69 -34.52
CA THR A 420 3.56 -8.34 -34.24
C THR A 420 3.70 -7.12 -33.34
N LEU A 421 2.69 -6.25 -33.24
CA LEU A 421 2.69 -5.08 -32.34
C LEU A 421 2.88 -5.51 -30.88
N PHE A 422 2.31 -6.66 -30.49
CA PHE A 422 2.48 -7.23 -29.16
C PHE A 422 3.96 -7.50 -28.83
N THR A 423 4.70 -8.07 -29.77
CA THR A 423 6.15 -8.31 -29.63
C THR A 423 7.01 -7.06 -29.88
N GLU A 424 6.53 -6.07 -30.63
CA GLU A 424 7.18 -4.76 -30.78
C GLU A 424 7.15 -3.96 -29.47
N VAL A 425 6.04 -4.00 -28.72
CA VAL A 425 5.95 -3.43 -27.36
C VAL A 425 6.91 -4.14 -26.40
N ALA A 426 6.95 -5.48 -26.41
CA ALA A 426 7.91 -6.25 -25.62
C ALA A 426 9.37 -5.90 -25.96
N ALA A 427 9.68 -5.71 -27.24
CA ALA A 427 11.01 -5.30 -27.69
C ALA A 427 11.40 -3.91 -27.17
N LYS A 428 10.47 -2.93 -27.09
CA LYS A 428 10.79 -1.60 -26.54
C LYS A 428 11.18 -1.63 -25.06
N THR A 429 10.59 -2.53 -24.27
CA THR A 429 11.01 -2.76 -22.89
C THR A 429 12.45 -3.29 -22.81
N ALA A 430 12.79 -4.30 -23.63
CA ALA A 430 14.14 -4.86 -23.68
C ALA A 430 15.19 -3.87 -24.25
N GLU A 431 14.84 -3.11 -25.28
CA GLU A 431 15.69 -2.05 -25.84
C GLU A 431 16.08 -1.02 -24.78
N LEU A 432 15.12 -0.52 -23.99
CA LEU A 432 15.44 0.43 -22.91
C LEU A 432 16.26 -0.24 -21.79
N TYR A 433 15.88 -1.47 -21.39
CA TYR A 433 16.60 -2.24 -20.37
C TYR A 433 18.10 -2.37 -20.70
N ASN A 434 18.42 -2.82 -21.92
CA ASN A 434 19.80 -2.95 -22.40
C ASN A 434 20.48 -1.59 -22.54
N ALA A 435 19.86 -0.63 -23.23
CA ALA A 435 20.51 0.64 -23.61
C ALA A 435 20.76 1.59 -22.42
N ALA A 436 19.86 1.63 -21.43
CA ALA A 436 20.05 2.41 -20.22
C ALA A 436 20.89 1.65 -19.17
N GLY A 437 20.83 0.32 -19.17
CA GLY A 437 21.63 -0.51 -18.28
C GLY A 437 20.93 -0.96 -16.99
N PHE A 438 19.61 -1.18 -17.01
CA PHE A 438 18.83 -1.63 -15.84
C PHE A 438 19.16 -3.07 -15.41
N ASP A 439 19.01 -3.39 -14.13
CA ASP A 439 19.30 -4.71 -13.53
C ASP A 439 18.03 -5.49 -13.18
N MET A 440 16.95 -4.78 -12.83
CA MET A 440 15.66 -5.36 -12.44
C MET A 440 14.58 -4.99 -13.47
N ILE A 441 13.55 -5.83 -13.62
CA ILE A 441 12.31 -5.51 -14.32
C ILE A 441 11.13 -5.79 -13.40
N TYR A 442 10.24 -4.81 -13.26
CA TYR A 442 8.90 -5.00 -12.70
C TYR A 442 7.85 -4.87 -13.80
N LEU A 443 7.17 -5.98 -14.13
CA LEU A 443 6.04 -5.98 -15.07
C LEU A 443 4.73 -5.74 -14.30
N ASP A 444 4.40 -4.48 -14.11
CA ASP A 444 3.12 -4.06 -13.54
C ASP A 444 1.99 -4.18 -14.58
N ALA A 445 0.75 -4.14 -14.11
CA ALA A 445 -0.46 -4.32 -14.90
C ALA A 445 -0.52 -5.67 -15.66
N LEU A 446 0.42 -6.60 -15.46
CA LEU A 446 0.46 -7.91 -16.10
C LEU A 446 -0.81 -8.72 -15.76
N ASP A 447 -1.35 -8.56 -14.55
CA ASP A 447 -2.66 -9.05 -14.09
C ASP A 447 -3.86 -8.56 -14.93
N GLY A 448 -3.74 -7.41 -15.61
CA GLY A 448 -4.70 -6.92 -16.60
C GLY A 448 -4.59 -7.55 -17.99
N GLY A 449 -3.73 -8.57 -18.17
CA GLY A 449 -3.55 -9.29 -19.44
C GLY A 449 -4.83 -9.97 -19.98
N ASP A 450 -5.90 -10.09 -19.18
CA ASP A 450 -7.23 -10.48 -19.65
C ASP A 450 -7.81 -9.48 -20.66
N ALA A 451 -7.40 -8.21 -20.61
CA ALA A 451 -7.75 -7.21 -21.60
C ALA A 451 -7.19 -7.50 -23.01
N VAL A 452 -6.15 -8.32 -23.15
CA VAL A 452 -5.55 -8.64 -24.46
C VAL A 452 -6.39 -9.62 -25.26
N ALA A 453 -6.96 -10.66 -24.61
CA ALA A 453 -7.63 -11.75 -25.34
C ALA A 453 -8.66 -12.55 -24.51
N GLY A 454 -9.19 -11.99 -23.41
CA GLY A 454 -10.09 -12.70 -22.51
C GLY A 454 -9.36 -13.44 -21.39
N ARG A 455 -10.07 -13.67 -20.27
CA ARG A 455 -9.50 -14.21 -19.02
C ARG A 455 -8.98 -15.64 -19.18
N GLU A 456 -9.61 -16.43 -20.03
CA GLU A 456 -9.23 -17.81 -20.34
C GLU A 456 -7.92 -17.92 -21.12
N ASN A 457 -7.54 -16.86 -21.85
CA ASN A 457 -6.30 -16.80 -22.63
C ASN A 457 -5.18 -15.97 -21.95
N ALA A 458 -5.49 -15.26 -20.86
CA ALA A 458 -4.58 -14.31 -20.19
C ALA A 458 -3.22 -14.95 -19.85
N TRP A 459 -3.23 -16.17 -19.30
CA TRP A 459 -2.01 -16.91 -18.93
C TRP A 459 -1.03 -17.04 -20.10
N HIS A 460 -1.52 -17.26 -21.32
CA HIS A 460 -0.67 -17.44 -22.49
C HIS A 460 -0.03 -16.11 -22.89
N TYR A 461 -0.83 -15.05 -23.06
CA TYR A 461 -0.31 -13.74 -23.49
C TYR A 461 0.59 -13.08 -22.46
N GLN A 462 0.26 -13.16 -21.16
CA GLN A 462 1.14 -12.71 -20.07
C GLN A 462 2.52 -13.38 -20.13
N SER A 463 2.55 -14.69 -20.39
CA SER A 463 3.80 -15.46 -20.52
C SER A 463 4.53 -15.11 -21.81
N LYS A 464 3.83 -15.07 -22.95
CA LYS A 464 4.36 -14.68 -24.27
C LYS A 464 5.04 -13.32 -24.24
N PHE A 465 4.44 -12.33 -23.55
CA PHE A 465 5.01 -11.00 -23.39
C PHE A 465 6.31 -11.06 -22.59
N THR A 466 6.27 -11.73 -21.44
CA THR A 466 7.42 -11.88 -20.53
C THR A 466 8.57 -12.63 -21.20
N PHE A 467 8.27 -13.71 -21.91
CA PHE A 467 9.27 -14.53 -22.62
C PHE A 467 9.90 -13.74 -23.77
N ALA A 468 9.10 -12.98 -24.54
CA ALA A 468 9.61 -12.11 -25.59
C ALA A 468 10.55 -11.01 -25.05
N ILE A 469 10.38 -10.54 -23.82
CA ILE A 469 11.37 -9.66 -23.16
C ILE A 469 12.64 -10.47 -22.83
N CYS A 470 12.51 -11.62 -22.17
CA CYS A 470 13.64 -12.43 -21.73
C CYS A 470 14.52 -12.95 -22.89
N GLU A 471 13.95 -13.20 -24.07
CA GLU A 471 14.68 -13.50 -25.31
C GLU A 471 15.58 -12.36 -25.82
N ARG A 472 15.36 -11.11 -25.36
CA ARG A 472 15.94 -9.88 -25.93
C ARG A 472 16.80 -9.09 -24.95
N ILE A 473 16.79 -9.43 -23.66
CA ILE A 473 17.67 -8.79 -22.67
C ILE A 473 19.08 -9.37 -22.74
N GLU A 474 20.08 -8.49 -22.69
CA GLU A 474 21.50 -8.87 -22.82
C GLU A 474 22.13 -9.36 -21.50
N ARG A 475 21.44 -9.16 -20.37
CA ARG A 475 21.82 -9.69 -19.06
C ARG A 475 20.60 -10.21 -18.29
N PRO A 476 20.77 -11.11 -17.30
CA PRO A 476 19.68 -11.56 -16.45
C PRO A 476 19.06 -10.40 -15.67
N ALA A 477 17.72 -10.32 -15.68
CA ALA A 477 16.98 -9.37 -14.87
C ALA A 477 16.52 -9.99 -13.55
N ILE A 478 16.64 -9.24 -12.44
CA ILE A 478 15.83 -9.52 -11.25
C ILE A 478 14.38 -9.27 -11.64
N MET A 479 13.58 -10.33 -11.73
CA MET A 479 12.26 -10.27 -12.34
C MET A 479 11.13 -10.37 -11.31
N GLU A 480 10.26 -9.36 -11.28
CA GLU A 480 9.03 -9.33 -10.49
C GLU A 480 7.86 -8.77 -11.35
N MET A 481 6.60 -9.05 -10.96
CA MET A 481 5.42 -8.73 -11.78
C MET A 481 4.11 -8.88 -10.99
N SER A 482 3.04 -8.21 -11.44
CA SER A 482 1.77 -8.11 -10.69
C SER A 482 0.89 -9.38 -10.66
N THR A 483 1.21 -10.42 -11.43
CA THR A 483 0.48 -11.71 -11.44
C THR A 483 1.41 -12.92 -11.38
N PHE A 484 0.86 -14.11 -11.10
CA PHE A 484 1.65 -15.33 -11.01
C PHE A 484 0.88 -16.60 -11.38
N HIS A 485 1.39 -17.31 -12.38
CA HIS A 485 0.99 -18.64 -12.83
C HIS A 485 2.21 -19.39 -13.37
N HIS A 486 2.04 -20.66 -13.71
CA HIS A 486 3.11 -21.63 -13.97
C HIS A 486 4.30 -21.10 -14.80
N HIS A 487 4.06 -20.63 -16.02
CA HIS A 487 5.11 -20.17 -16.94
C HIS A 487 5.92 -18.98 -16.44
N LEU A 488 5.33 -18.11 -15.62
CA LEU A 488 6.03 -16.94 -15.08
C LEU A 488 7.09 -17.34 -14.03
N TRP A 489 7.02 -18.54 -13.48
CA TRP A 489 8.00 -19.04 -12.51
C TRP A 489 9.41 -19.11 -13.08
N TYR A 490 9.59 -19.61 -14.32
CA TYR A 490 10.92 -19.86 -14.90
C TYR A 490 11.86 -18.65 -14.91
N VAL A 491 11.29 -17.45 -14.99
CA VAL A 491 12.05 -16.18 -15.03
C VAL A 491 11.99 -15.40 -13.72
N ARG A 492 10.97 -15.65 -12.88
CA ARG A 492 10.70 -14.86 -11.68
C ARG A 492 11.80 -15.05 -10.63
N SER A 493 12.33 -13.93 -10.13
CA SER A 493 13.43 -13.89 -9.17
C SER A 493 12.96 -13.73 -7.72
N ARG A 494 11.78 -13.12 -7.51
CA ARG A 494 11.13 -12.97 -6.19
C ARG A 494 9.62 -12.80 -6.31
N MET A 495 8.91 -12.90 -5.19
CA MET A 495 7.46 -12.70 -5.13
C MET A 495 7.03 -12.05 -3.82
N GLY A 496 6.05 -11.16 -3.88
CA GLY A 496 5.48 -10.49 -2.71
C GLY A 496 5.47 -8.96 -2.79
N ALA A 497 5.58 -8.36 -3.97
CA ALA A 497 5.20 -6.95 -4.16
C ALA A 497 3.67 -6.73 -4.04
N TRP A 498 3.10 -6.87 -2.82
CA TRP A 498 1.76 -6.36 -2.51
C TRP A 498 1.79 -4.86 -2.26
N ASP A 499 0.74 -4.15 -2.66
CA ASP A 499 0.55 -2.73 -2.37
C ASP A 499 0.44 -2.43 -0.86
N HIS A 500 0.80 -1.20 -0.47
CA HIS A 500 0.76 -0.78 0.92
C HIS A 500 -0.65 -0.85 1.56
N PRO A 501 -0.77 -1.13 2.87
CA PRO A 501 -2.01 -0.87 3.60
C PRO A 501 -2.22 0.64 3.83
N THR A 502 -3.47 1.07 4.04
CA THR A 502 -3.87 2.35 4.64
C THR A 502 -4.25 2.21 6.11
N ARG A 503 -4.56 0.99 6.58
CA ARG A 503 -4.97 0.71 7.97
C ARG A 503 -4.55 -0.69 8.42
N SER A 504 -4.42 -0.88 9.73
CA SER A 504 -4.12 -2.16 10.38
C SER A 504 -2.78 -2.77 9.94
N HIS A 505 -1.73 -1.95 9.89
CA HIS A 505 -0.41 -2.26 9.31
C HIS A 505 0.18 -3.60 9.80
N LYS A 506 0.25 -3.84 11.12
CA LYS A 506 0.80 -5.08 11.70
C LYS A 506 0.03 -6.34 11.26
N LYS A 507 -1.32 -6.30 11.26
CA LYS A 507 -2.16 -7.43 10.78
C LYS A 507 -1.97 -7.70 9.29
N PHE A 508 -1.78 -6.66 8.47
CA PHE A 508 -1.46 -6.80 7.05
C PHE A 508 -0.10 -7.47 6.84
N ILE A 509 0.92 -7.09 7.64
CA ILE A 509 2.26 -7.71 7.63
C ILE A 509 2.18 -9.20 7.95
N ASP A 510 1.38 -9.61 8.93
CA ASP A 510 1.20 -11.02 9.29
C ASP A 510 0.54 -11.84 8.18
N ILE A 511 -0.54 -11.33 7.60
CA ILE A 511 -1.23 -11.96 6.46
C ILE A 511 -0.26 -12.12 5.28
N HIS A 512 0.58 -11.11 5.04
CA HIS A 512 1.57 -11.14 3.97
C HIS A 512 2.72 -12.12 4.26
N GLY A 513 3.28 -12.10 5.47
CA GLY A 513 4.31 -13.05 5.92
C GLY A 513 3.83 -14.50 5.81
N GLN A 514 2.59 -14.78 6.24
CA GLN A 514 1.95 -16.08 6.07
C GLN A 514 1.78 -16.45 4.59
N ALA A 515 1.33 -15.52 3.74
CA ALA A 515 1.20 -15.74 2.31
C ALA A 515 2.55 -16.01 1.61
N ASN A 516 3.67 -15.52 2.16
CA ASN A 516 5.01 -15.75 1.64
C ASN A 516 5.61 -17.11 2.05
N GLN A 517 5.11 -17.77 3.10
CA GLN A 517 5.61 -19.11 3.51
C GLN A 517 5.51 -20.16 2.38
N ARG A 518 4.55 -20.01 1.46
CA ARG A 518 4.39 -20.91 0.30
C ARG A 518 5.52 -20.80 -0.74
N LEU A 519 6.28 -19.71 -0.74
CA LEU A 519 7.32 -19.42 -1.74
C LEU A 519 8.54 -20.34 -1.57
N HIS A 520 8.83 -20.79 -0.34
CA HIS A 520 9.88 -21.78 -0.07
C HIS A 520 9.65 -23.09 -0.84
N ARG A 521 8.40 -23.55 -0.94
CA ARG A 521 8.02 -24.76 -1.71
C ARG A 521 8.11 -24.58 -3.22
N GLN A 522 8.24 -23.34 -3.67
CA GLN A 522 8.36 -22.91 -5.07
C GLN A 522 9.80 -22.48 -5.39
N PHE A 523 10.74 -22.62 -4.46
CA PHE A 523 12.13 -22.17 -4.58
C PHE A 523 12.26 -20.68 -4.96
N LEU A 524 11.37 -19.82 -4.43
CA LEU A 524 11.39 -18.38 -4.66
C LEU A 524 11.71 -17.59 -3.37
N PRO A 525 12.58 -16.56 -3.45
CA PRO A 525 12.66 -15.48 -2.48
C PRO A 525 11.34 -14.74 -2.25
N GLY A 526 11.13 -14.30 -1.01
CA GLY A 526 10.00 -13.48 -0.61
C GLY A 526 10.27 -11.98 -0.75
N HIS A 527 9.18 -11.21 -0.75
CA HIS A 527 9.17 -9.75 -0.69
C HIS A 527 7.99 -9.30 0.22
N LEU A 528 8.15 -8.29 1.09
CA LEU A 528 7.12 -7.85 2.05
C LEU A 528 6.26 -6.67 1.57
N GLY A 529 6.30 -6.41 0.27
CA GLY A 529 5.43 -5.45 -0.40
C GLY A 529 5.96 -4.02 -0.41
N TRP A 530 5.13 -3.14 -0.94
CA TRP A 530 5.33 -1.71 -1.02
C TRP A 530 4.83 -1.04 0.25
N TRP A 531 5.55 -0.02 0.72
CA TRP A 531 5.26 0.69 1.95
C TRP A 531 5.36 2.19 1.76
N ALA A 532 4.26 2.90 1.97
CA ALA A 532 4.24 4.35 2.12
C ALA A 532 4.16 4.68 3.61
N PHE A 533 5.10 5.47 4.13
CA PHE A 533 5.10 5.88 5.54
C PHE A 533 4.14 7.06 5.74
N LYS A 534 3.14 6.89 6.60
CA LYS A 534 1.98 7.78 6.63
C LYS A 534 1.97 8.66 7.87
N THR A 535 1.59 9.91 7.64
CA THR A 535 1.26 10.85 8.71
C THR A 535 -0.26 10.96 8.84
N TRP A 536 -0.77 11.80 9.74
CA TRP A 536 -2.22 11.98 9.86
C TRP A 536 -2.80 12.71 8.63
N HIS A 537 -3.57 11.99 7.82
CA HIS A 537 -4.27 12.51 6.65
C HIS A 537 -5.81 12.43 6.75
N GLY A 538 -6.34 12.10 7.93
CA GLY A 538 -7.77 11.95 8.21
C GLY A 538 -8.25 10.49 8.17
N LEU A 539 -9.57 10.32 8.11
CA LEU A 539 -10.28 9.07 8.42
C LEU A 539 -10.00 7.86 7.51
N ASP A 540 -9.43 8.11 6.33
CA ASP A 540 -9.18 7.09 5.31
C ASP A 540 -7.82 6.39 5.44
N SER A 541 -6.95 6.84 6.36
CA SER A 541 -5.66 6.21 6.61
C SER A 541 -5.21 6.38 8.06
N GLU A 542 -4.74 5.29 8.65
CA GLU A 542 -3.98 5.31 9.90
C GLU A 542 -2.57 5.88 9.62
N PRO A 543 -1.99 6.68 10.54
CA PRO A 543 -0.56 6.99 10.53
C PRO A 543 0.31 5.74 10.65
N THR A 544 1.61 5.87 10.42
CA THR A 544 2.59 4.81 10.67
C THR A 544 3.53 5.25 11.80
N TYR A 545 3.54 4.49 12.89
CA TYR A 545 4.38 4.78 14.07
C TYR A 545 5.70 4.01 14.04
N GLU A 546 6.57 4.26 15.03
CA GLU A 546 7.87 3.58 15.12
C GLU A 546 7.70 2.06 15.25
N ASP A 547 6.74 1.61 16.07
CA ASP A 547 6.44 0.20 16.30
C ASP A 547 5.83 -0.49 15.08
N ASP A 548 5.12 0.21 14.18
CA ASP A 548 4.72 -0.36 12.90
C ASP A 548 5.93 -0.64 11.99
N ILE A 549 6.93 0.27 12.00
CA ILE A 549 8.14 0.12 11.18
C ILE A 549 9.12 -0.89 11.82
N GLU A 550 9.30 -0.88 13.14
CA GLU A 550 10.06 -1.92 13.86
C GLU A 550 9.42 -3.29 13.60
N TYR A 551 8.09 -3.42 13.62
CA TYR A 551 7.40 -4.68 13.31
C TYR A 551 7.67 -5.14 11.87
N LEU A 552 7.44 -4.27 10.88
CA LEU A 552 7.72 -4.54 9.47
C LEU A 552 9.17 -4.99 9.25
N CYS A 553 10.12 -4.21 9.75
CA CYS A 553 11.54 -4.45 9.54
C CYS A 553 12.04 -5.67 10.33
N THR A 554 11.43 -5.99 11.48
CA THR A 554 11.67 -7.21 12.23
C THR A 554 11.21 -8.44 11.44
N LYS A 555 10.00 -8.44 10.86
CA LYS A 555 9.53 -9.57 10.04
C LYS A 555 10.36 -9.71 8.75
N ALA A 556 10.79 -8.60 8.15
CA ALA A 556 11.70 -8.57 7.00
C ALA A 556 13.07 -9.19 7.34
N LEU A 557 13.73 -8.71 8.40
CA LEU A 557 15.00 -9.22 8.92
C LEU A 557 14.93 -10.71 9.24
N ALA A 558 13.89 -11.11 9.98
CA ALA A 558 13.73 -12.48 10.43
C ALA A 558 13.50 -13.44 9.25
N SER A 559 12.77 -13.02 8.22
CA SER A 559 12.48 -13.85 7.04
C SER A 559 13.56 -13.76 5.94
N ASN A 560 14.56 -12.89 6.11
CA ASN A 560 15.47 -12.42 5.06
C ASN A 560 14.73 -11.94 3.78
N THR A 561 13.67 -11.18 3.97
CA THR A 561 12.77 -10.73 2.92
C THR A 561 13.00 -9.24 2.65
N GLY A 562 13.10 -8.84 1.38
CA GLY A 562 13.17 -7.43 0.98
C GLY A 562 11.83 -6.70 1.10
N LEU A 563 11.85 -5.37 1.10
CA LEU A 563 10.67 -4.49 1.09
C LEU A 563 10.85 -3.34 0.09
N SER A 564 9.76 -2.68 -0.31
CA SER A 564 9.83 -1.46 -1.14
C SER A 564 9.31 -0.25 -0.41
N ILE A 565 9.95 0.91 -0.57
CA ILE A 565 9.48 2.15 0.04
C ILE A 565 8.98 3.11 -1.05
N MET A 566 7.81 3.68 -0.82
CA MET A 566 7.11 4.64 -1.68
C MET A 566 6.90 5.96 -0.95
N GLY A 567 6.88 7.06 -1.70
CA GLY A 567 6.48 8.38 -1.19
C GLY A 567 7.53 9.09 -0.32
N ILE A 568 8.72 8.51 -0.14
CA ILE A 568 9.90 9.21 0.40
C ILE A 568 10.83 9.60 -0.76
N THR A 569 11.23 10.87 -0.82
CA THR A 569 12.12 11.41 -1.86
C THR A 569 13.12 12.39 -1.22
N PRO A 570 14.24 12.73 -1.87
CA PRO A 570 15.17 13.72 -1.33
C PRO A 570 14.49 15.06 -1.01
N ALA A 571 13.53 15.44 -1.85
CA ALA A 571 12.76 16.67 -1.70
C ALA A 571 11.80 16.71 -0.49
N ASN A 572 11.45 15.57 0.13
CA ASN A 572 10.49 15.51 1.24
C ASN A 572 11.01 14.87 2.54
N VAL A 573 12.06 14.06 2.51
CA VAL A 573 12.57 13.34 3.69
C VAL A 573 12.95 14.29 4.84
N GLY A 574 13.54 15.45 4.52
CA GLY A 574 13.86 16.48 5.52
C GLY A 574 12.68 17.37 5.93
N LYS A 575 11.59 17.40 5.14
CA LYS A 575 10.44 18.31 5.33
C LYS A 575 9.29 17.70 6.13
N ILE A 576 9.12 16.38 6.07
CA ILE A 576 8.11 15.66 6.86
C ILE A 576 8.78 15.12 8.14
N PRO A 577 8.50 15.69 9.32
CA PRO A 577 9.29 15.42 10.55
C PRO A 577 9.33 13.94 10.98
N ALA A 578 8.29 13.16 10.68
CA ALA A 578 8.28 11.72 10.94
C ALA A 578 9.35 10.94 10.15
N LEU A 579 9.60 11.31 8.88
CA LEU A 579 10.34 10.44 7.95
C LEU A 579 11.79 10.16 8.34
N PRO A 580 12.62 11.11 8.82
CA PRO A 580 14.00 10.83 9.23
C PRO A 580 14.09 9.82 10.38
N ARG A 581 13.10 9.84 11.28
CA ARG A 581 13.00 8.92 12.43
C ARG A 581 12.66 7.52 11.94
N LEU A 582 11.63 7.37 11.11
CA LEU A 582 11.24 6.08 10.53
C LEU A 582 12.33 5.50 9.62
N ALA A 583 13.00 6.33 8.81
CA ALA A 583 14.13 5.93 7.96
C ALA A 583 15.29 5.33 8.78
N SER A 584 15.57 5.88 9.97
CA SER A 584 16.61 5.33 10.87
C SER A 584 16.28 3.96 11.44
N ILE A 585 14.99 3.58 11.52
CA ILE A 585 14.57 2.24 11.90
C ILE A 585 14.86 1.26 10.76
N VAL A 586 14.44 1.61 9.54
CA VAL A 586 14.70 0.81 8.33
C VAL A 586 16.21 0.55 8.18
N ARG A 587 17.03 1.61 8.23
CA ARG A 587 18.48 1.50 8.03
C ARG A 587 19.15 0.54 9.02
N ARG A 588 18.80 0.60 10.31
CA ARG A 588 19.36 -0.30 11.34
C ARG A 588 19.01 -1.76 11.02
N HIS A 589 17.74 -2.03 10.70
CA HIS A 589 17.28 -3.38 10.38
C HIS A 589 17.85 -3.92 9.06
N GLU A 590 17.83 -3.14 7.98
CA GLU A 590 18.37 -3.56 6.68
C GLU A 590 19.88 -3.84 6.77
N SER A 591 20.62 -3.02 7.50
CA SER A 591 22.07 -3.27 7.72
C SER A 591 22.29 -4.62 8.44
N LEU A 592 21.54 -4.90 9.51
CA LEU A 592 21.64 -6.16 10.28
C LEU A 592 21.11 -7.38 9.51
N ARG A 593 20.09 -7.20 8.65
CA ARG A 593 19.56 -8.23 7.75
C ARG A 593 20.60 -8.60 6.70
N HIS A 594 21.13 -7.61 5.98
CA HIS A 594 22.15 -7.82 4.96
C HIS A 594 23.46 -8.40 5.54
N ALA A 595 23.82 -8.03 6.77
CA ALA A 595 24.97 -8.60 7.47
C ALA A 595 24.73 -9.98 8.08
N GLY A 596 23.50 -10.51 8.08
CA GLY A 596 23.20 -11.83 8.68
C GLY A 596 23.37 -11.89 10.20
N TYR A 597 23.28 -10.76 10.91
CA TYR A 597 23.77 -10.59 12.29
C TYR A 597 23.17 -11.55 13.33
N PHE A 598 21.87 -11.85 13.24
CA PHE A 598 21.15 -12.66 14.24
C PHE A 598 21.15 -14.16 13.91
N SER A 599 21.18 -15.00 14.94
CA SER A 599 21.09 -16.45 14.79
C SER A 599 19.67 -16.90 14.38
N GLU A 600 19.54 -18.11 13.82
CA GLU A 600 18.23 -18.62 13.39
C GLU A 600 17.26 -18.85 14.56
N GLU A 601 17.75 -19.15 15.77
CA GLU A 601 16.91 -19.29 16.97
C GLU A 601 16.23 -17.96 17.34
N ILE A 602 16.91 -16.83 17.11
CA ILE A 602 16.31 -15.50 17.28
C ILE A 602 15.35 -15.21 16.13
N LYS A 603 15.76 -15.43 14.87
CA LYS A 603 14.85 -15.19 13.73
C LYS A 603 13.57 -16.02 13.82
N GLN A 604 13.61 -17.25 14.35
CA GLN A 604 12.41 -18.06 14.61
C GLN A 604 11.42 -17.37 15.55
N LYS A 605 11.87 -16.74 16.64
CA LYS A 605 11.01 -15.95 17.54
C LYS A 605 10.46 -14.70 16.86
N LEU A 606 11.31 -13.98 16.12
CA LEU A 606 10.92 -12.76 15.43
C LEU A 606 9.89 -13.00 14.29
N ARG A 607 9.87 -14.21 13.69
CA ARG A 607 8.90 -14.64 12.65
C ARG A 607 7.47 -14.87 13.17
N VAL A 608 7.25 -15.02 14.48
CA VAL A 608 5.92 -15.34 15.04
C VAL A 608 4.95 -14.19 14.77
N PRO A 609 3.78 -14.42 14.13
CA PRO A 609 2.74 -13.39 13.95
C PRO A 609 2.19 -12.90 15.30
N GLY A 610 1.88 -11.61 15.41
CA GLY A 610 1.49 -10.95 16.66
C GLY A 610 2.67 -10.51 17.54
N ASP A 611 3.71 -11.33 17.70
CA ASP A 611 4.84 -11.01 18.59
C ASP A 611 5.60 -9.75 18.12
N GLU A 612 5.63 -8.71 18.96
CA GLU A 612 6.33 -7.46 18.69
C GLU A 612 7.67 -7.38 19.43
N TYR A 613 8.64 -6.68 18.81
CA TYR A 613 9.97 -6.50 19.35
C TYR A 613 10.52 -5.11 19.01
N ALA A 614 11.30 -4.53 19.92
CA ALA A 614 12.08 -3.32 19.69
C ALA A 614 13.58 -3.63 19.63
N LEU A 615 14.28 -3.12 18.61
CA LEU A 615 15.71 -3.30 18.39
C LEU A 615 16.55 -2.27 19.17
N PHE A 616 17.51 -2.74 19.97
CA PHE A 616 18.44 -1.89 20.72
C PHE A 616 19.82 -2.54 20.92
N GLN A 617 20.82 -1.78 21.38
CA GLN A 617 22.13 -2.32 21.76
C GLN A 617 22.21 -2.59 23.27
N GLY A 618 22.87 -3.68 23.67
CA GLY A 618 23.25 -3.96 25.05
C GLY A 618 24.42 -3.11 25.52
N ASP A 619 24.77 -3.22 26.81
CA ASP A 619 25.89 -2.47 27.41
C ASP A 619 27.27 -2.86 26.85
N ASP A 620 27.35 -4.04 26.24
CA ASP A 620 28.46 -4.58 25.48
C ASP A 620 28.42 -4.18 23.98
N GLY A 621 27.43 -3.41 23.55
CA GLY A 621 27.28 -2.94 22.17
C GLY A 621 26.71 -3.97 21.18
N ASP A 622 26.43 -5.20 21.62
CA ASP A 622 25.72 -6.19 20.79
C ASP A 622 24.29 -5.73 20.51
N TRP A 623 23.83 -5.89 19.27
CA TRP A 623 22.42 -5.74 18.92
C TRP A 623 21.57 -6.88 19.51
N GLN A 624 20.44 -6.54 20.08
CA GLN A 624 19.49 -7.44 20.72
C GLN A 624 18.07 -6.89 20.62
N PHE A 625 17.07 -7.76 20.80
CA PHE A 625 15.66 -7.37 20.77
C PHE A 625 15.06 -7.39 22.17
N ARG A 626 14.05 -6.55 22.40
CA ARG A 626 13.18 -6.64 23.58
C ARG A 626 11.76 -6.96 23.13
N PRO A 627 11.10 -8.01 23.65
CA PRO A 627 9.67 -8.20 23.45
C PRO A 627 8.89 -6.99 23.95
N GLU A 628 7.92 -6.51 23.19
CA GLU A 628 6.96 -5.48 23.60
C GLU A 628 5.53 -5.98 23.33
N GLU A 629 4.56 -5.53 24.12
CA GLU A 629 3.13 -5.66 23.77
C GLU A 629 2.51 -4.26 23.77
N HIS A 630 1.71 -3.96 22.75
CA HIS A 630 0.99 -2.68 22.61
C HIS A 630 -0.51 -2.93 22.74
N ASP A 631 -1.02 -3.01 23.98
CA ASP A 631 -2.45 -3.15 24.26
C ASP A 631 -3.17 -1.82 23.94
N ARG A 632 -3.81 -1.76 22.77
CA ARG A 632 -4.46 -0.57 22.22
C ARG A 632 -5.98 -0.60 22.40
N HIS A 633 -6.47 0.14 23.39
CA HIS A 633 -7.90 0.33 23.63
C HIS A 633 -8.42 1.61 22.97
N LYS A 634 -9.68 1.62 22.52
CA LYS A 634 -10.34 2.82 22.00
C LYS A 634 -11.34 3.36 23.04
N VAL A 635 -11.06 4.55 23.56
CA VAL A 635 -12.02 5.34 24.33
C VAL A 635 -12.92 6.09 23.34
N GLU A 636 -14.23 5.92 23.49
CA GLU A 636 -15.28 6.53 22.67
C GLU A 636 -16.41 7.16 23.51
N SER A 637 -16.38 7.00 24.84
CA SER A 637 -17.33 7.60 25.79
C SER A 637 -16.67 7.85 27.15
N ARG A 638 -17.26 8.76 27.94
CA ARG A 638 -16.92 8.94 29.36
C ARG A 638 -17.42 7.79 30.24
N GLU A 639 -18.42 7.05 29.79
CA GLU A 639 -19.03 5.93 30.52
C GLU A 639 -18.02 4.80 30.75
N ALA A 640 -18.13 4.13 31.91
CA ALA A 640 -17.12 3.18 32.39
C ALA A 640 -16.86 1.99 31.43
N TRP A 641 -17.82 1.61 30.58
CA TRP A 641 -17.62 0.55 29.58
C TRP A 641 -16.61 0.92 28.47
N SER A 642 -16.35 2.22 28.28
CA SER A 642 -15.40 2.74 27.29
C SER A 642 -14.19 3.40 27.94
N SER A 643 -14.39 4.09 29.08
CA SER A 643 -13.32 4.77 29.81
C SER A 643 -12.55 3.86 30.77
N THR A 644 -12.98 2.61 30.99
CA THR A 644 -12.29 1.62 31.85
C THR A 644 -12.18 0.27 31.15
N TRP A 645 -10.99 -0.34 31.15
CA TRP A 645 -10.72 -1.65 30.56
C TRP A 645 -9.63 -2.40 31.35
N THR A 646 -9.37 -3.65 30.98
CA THR A 646 -8.30 -4.46 31.56
C THR A 646 -7.19 -4.65 30.53
N VAL A 647 -5.93 -4.46 30.95
CA VAL A 647 -4.73 -4.79 30.19
C VAL A 647 -4.06 -5.99 30.84
N GLU A 648 -3.69 -7.01 30.06
CA GLU A 648 -2.88 -8.11 30.54
C GLU A 648 -1.39 -7.77 30.34
N ASN A 649 -0.59 -7.82 31.40
CA ASN A 649 0.87 -7.70 31.31
C ASN A 649 1.49 -9.10 31.35
N SER A 650 1.93 -9.62 30.20
CA SER A 650 2.56 -10.96 30.10
C SER A 650 3.95 -11.04 30.75
N PHE A 651 4.47 -9.94 31.27
CA PHE A 651 5.83 -9.83 31.80
C PHE A 651 5.85 -9.49 33.29
N ASP A 652 7.05 -9.33 33.84
CA ASP A 652 7.26 -8.88 35.21
C ASP A 652 6.64 -7.50 35.48
N SER A 653 6.48 -7.22 36.79
CA SER A 653 5.97 -5.95 37.30
C SER A 653 6.85 -4.77 36.87
N GLN A 654 6.24 -3.74 36.27
CA GLN A 654 6.97 -2.64 35.61
C GLN A 654 6.16 -1.33 35.57
N PRO A 655 6.80 -0.16 35.43
CA PRO A 655 6.09 1.07 35.08
C PRO A 655 5.56 0.98 33.63
N PRO A 656 4.34 1.47 33.34
CA PRO A 656 3.82 1.48 31.97
C PRO A 656 4.59 2.49 31.10
N ALA A 657 4.73 2.17 29.82
CA ALA A 657 4.78 3.19 28.78
C ALA A 657 3.37 3.35 28.18
N LEU A 658 3.07 4.54 27.64
CA LEU A 658 1.74 4.90 27.14
C LEU A 658 1.84 5.65 25.81
N ARG A 659 0.88 5.42 24.90
CA ARG A 659 0.59 6.29 23.75
C ARG A 659 -0.87 6.74 23.82
N ILE A 660 -1.15 8.03 23.68
CA ILE A 660 -2.51 8.60 23.60
C ILE A 660 -2.65 9.33 22.27
N GLU A 661 -3.50 8.80 21.38
CA GLU A 661 -3.76 9.33 20.04
C GLU A 661 -5.17 9.92 20.01
N VAL A 662 -5.32 11.23 19.75
CA VAL A 662 -6.66 11.85 19.74
C VAL A 662 -7.33 11.68 18.39
N LEU A 663 -8.54 11.13 18.40
CA LEU A 663 -9.30 10.82 17.20
C LEU A 663 -10.19 12.00 16.75
N THR A 664 -10.88 11.83 15.63
CA THR A 664 -11.96 12.73 15.19
C THR A 664 -13.21 12.41 16.00
N ALA A 665 -14.07 13.39 16.28
CA ALA A 665 -15.36 13.16 16.96
C ALA A 665 -16.56 13.42 16.06
N ALA A 666 -17.74 12.95 16.45
CA ALA A 666 -19.00 13.29 15.79
C ALA A 666 -19.70 14.47 16.48
N ARG A 667 -20.61 15.14 15.76
CA ARG A 667 -21.69 15.92 16.40
C ARG A 667 -22.64 14.97 17.14
N PRO A 668 -23.37 15.46 18.17
CA PRO A 668 -24.38 14.66 18.88
C PRO A 668 -25.40 13.98 17.95
N TYR A 669 -25.92 12.84 18.39
CA TYR A 669 -26.87 11.99 17.63
C TYR A 669 -28.10 12.75 17.09
N ASP A 670 -28.59 13.74 17.85
CA ASP A 670 -29.76 14.57 17.56
C ASP A 670 -29.42 15.90 16.84
N SER A 671 -28.19 16.04 16.34
CA SER A 671 -27.77 17.20 15.56
C SER A 671 -28.65 17.43 14.33
N SER A 672 -29.12 18.67 14.15
CA SER A 672 -29.90 19.12 12.98
C SER A 672 -29.17 18.96 11.64
N ASP A 673 -27.84 18.86 11.67
CA ASP A 673 -27.00 18.69 10.48
C ASP A 673 -26.82 17.19 10.13
N GLY A 674 -27.37 16.27 10.94
CA GLY A 674 -27.38 14.84 10.71
C GLY A 674 -28.35 14.42 9.59
N LYS A 675 -28.06 13.27 8.96
CA LYS A 675 -28.90 12.67 7.92
C LYS A 675 -29.31 11.26 8.34
N VAL A 676 -30.60 10.98 8.43
CA VAL A 676 -31.09 9.61 8.66
C VAL A 676 -30.75 8.74 7.45
N LEU A 677 -29.89 7.74 7.63
CA LEU A 677 -29.58 6.78 6.56
C LEU A 677 -30.61 5.65 6.50
N ALA A 678 -31.08 5.17 7.65
CA ALA A 678 -32.15 4.18 7.77
C ALA A 678 -32.83 4.31 9.13
N ASP A 679 -34.15 4.51 9.15
CA ASP A 679 -34.95 4.34 10.37
C ASP A 679 -35.23 2.86 10.54
N LEU A 680 -34.59 2.22 11.54
CA LEU A 680 -34.73 0.78 11.76
C LEU A 680 -36.07 0.39 12.40
N GLY A 681 -36.90 1.37 12.79
CA GLY A 681 -38.30 1.19 13.14
C GLY A 681 -39.26 1.09 11.95
N GLU A 682 -38.78 1.27 10.70
CA GLU A 682 -39.59 1.12 9.48
C GLU A 682 -39.51 -0.31 8.91
N VAL A 683 -40.68 -0.91 8.62
CA VAL A 683 -40.77 -2.24 8.00
C VAL A 683 -40.15 -2.23 6.60
N GLY A 684 -39.20 -3.13 6.35
CA GLY A 684 -38.60 -3.31 5.02
C GLY A 684 -37.58 -2.24 4.61
N VAL A 685 -37.15 -1.37 5.53
CA VAL A 685 -36.15 -0.31 5.29
C VAL A 685 -34.80 -0.85 4.78
N LEU A 686 -34.44 -2.09 5.10
CA LEU A 686 -33.27 -2.82 4.61
C LEU A 686 -33.69 -4.10 3.86
N PRO A 687 -34.20 -4.01 2.62
CA PRO A 687 -34.86 -5.13 1.92
C PRO A 687 -33.91 -6.21 1.40
N GLN A 688 -32.59 -5.99 1.37
CA GLN A 688 -31.62 -6.96 0.87
C GLN A 688 -31.17 -7.92 1.98
N VAL A 689 -31.91 -9.01 2.15
CA VAL A 689 -31.60 -10.03 3.16
C VAL A 689 -30.72 -11.14 2.57
N ALA A 690 -29.68 -11.54 3.31
CA ALA A 690 -28.89 -12.75 3.06
C ALA A 690 -28.43 -13.36 4.39
N ALA A 691 -28.26 -14.68 4.45
CA ALA A 691 -27.73 -15.35 5.64
C ALA A 691 -26.99 -16.62 5.24
N GLN A 692 -26.08 -17.08 6.11
CA GLN A 692 -25.46 -18.38 5.95
C GLN A 692 -26.47 -19.52 6.20
N PRO A 693 -26.39 -20.67 5.51
CA PRO A 693 -27.20 -21.84 5.85
C PRO A 693 -27.11 -22.21 7.34
N GLY A 694 -28.27 -22.38 7.96
CA GLY A 694 -28.42 -22.61 9.40
C GLY A 694 -28.67 -21.35 10.24
N ILE A 695 -28.58 -20.15 9.65
CA ILE A 695 -28.90 -18.87 10.29
C ILE A 695 -30.22 -18.32 9.74
N ALA A 696 -31.09 -17.86 10.63
CA ALA A 696 -32.29 -17.10 10.27
C ALA A 696 -32.31 -15.78 11.04
N ALA A 697 -32.72 -14.67 10.40
CA ALA A 697 -32.72 -13.35 11.02
C ALA A 697 -33.93 -12.50 10.59
N THR A 698 -34.44 -11.68 11.50
CA THR A 698 -35.56 -10.74 11.31
C THR A 698 -35.20 -9.35 11.85
N LEU A 699 -35.71 -8.31 11.20
CA LEU A 699 -35.65 -6.93 11.68
C LEU A 699 -37.08 -6.37 11.66
N GLU A 700 -37.65 -6.16 12.84
CA GLU A 700 -39.07 -5.79 13.01
C GLU A 700 -39.23 -4.58 13.94
N PRO A 701 -40.22 -3.69 13.71
CA PRO A 701 -40.49 -2.59 14.62
C PRO A 701 -40.96 -3.10 15.99
N SER A 702 -40.41 -2.57 17.07
CA SER A 702 -40.77 -2.96 18.43
C SER A 702 -40.90 -1.78 19.37
N THR A 703 -41.85 -1.90 20.31
CA THR A 703 -42.03 -1.01 21.47
C THR A 703 -41.40 -1.56 22.76
N ALA A 704 -40.82 -2.77 22.73
CA ALA A 704 -40.31 -3.45 23.92
C ALA A 704 -39.07 -2.75 24.53
N GLN A 705 -38.21 -2.19 23.68
CA GLN A 705 -37.13 -1.28 24.04
C GLN A 705 -37.14 -0.14 23.03
N VAL A 706 -37.23 1.10 23.51
CA VAL A 706 -37.22 2.29 22.64
C VAL A 706 -36.26 3.33 23.23
N ARG A 707 -35.30 3.78 22.42
CA ARG A 707 -34.38 4.87 22.81
C ARG A 707 -34.78 6.23 22.27
N THR A 708 -35.34 6.26 21.06
CA THR A 708 -35.67 7.48 20.31
C THR A 708 -36.95 7.25 19.52
N GLY A 709 -37.83 8.26 19.43
CA GLY A 709 -39.12 8.11 18.74
C GLY A 709 -40.09 7.22 19.52
N THR A 710 -40.92 6.45 18.81
CA THR A 710 -41.98 5.60 19.38
C THR A 710 -41.72 4.09 19.27
N VAL A 711 -40.77 3.68 18.42
CA VAL A 711 -40.36 2.29 18.18
C VAL A 711 -38.84 2.21 17.98
N SER A 712 -38.28 1.01 18.02
CA SER A 712 -36.91 0.73 17.59
C SER A 712 -36.89 -0.59 16.80
N GLY A 713 -35.85 -0.79 15.97
CA GLY A 713 -35.70 -2.00 15.19
C GLY A 713 -35.20 -3.16 16.05
N CYS A 714 -36.05 -4.16 16.27
CA CYS A 714 -35.70 -5.41 16.92
C CYS A 714 -34.99 -6.31 15.90
N PHE A 715 -33.66 -6.42 15.99
CA PHE A 715 -32.84 -7.27 15.14
C PHE A 715 -32.55 -8.58 15.88
N SER A 716 -33.25 -9.64 15.46
CA SER A 716 -33.13 -10.98 16.05
C SER A 716 -32.50 -11.95 15.05
N ALA A 717 -31.64 -12.85 15.53
CA ALA A 717 -31.14 -13.96 14.72
C ALA A 717 -30.97 -15.25 15.54
N THR A 718 -31.25 -16.39 14.92
CA THR A 718 -31.05 -17.73 15.48
C THR A 718 -29.94 -18.47 14.75
N ASN A 719 -29.11 -19.21 15.50
CA ASN A 719 -28.06 -20.06 14.95
C ASN A 719 -28.34 -21.54 15.24
N SER A 720 -28.73 -22.30 14.22
CA SER A 720 -28.97 -23.76 14.32
C SER A 720 -27.71 -24.61 14.09
N THR A 721 -26.56 -23.98 13.84
CA THR A 721 -25.27 -24.66 13.64
C THR A 721 -24.54 -24.86 14.98
N PRO A 722 -23.60 -25.83 15.09
CA PRO A 722 -22.90 -26.12 16.34
C PRO A 722 -21.75 -25.15 16.67
N THR A 723 -21.60 -24.03 15.95
CA THR A 723 -20.49 -23.08 16.14
C THR A 723 -20.90 -21.64 15.87
N ALA A 724 -20.27 -20.69 16.58
CA ALA A 724 -20.37 -19.27 16.30
C ALA A 724 -19.44 -18.83 15.16
N ILE A 725 -18.44 -19.63 14.80
CA ILE A 725 -17.56 -19.29 13.68
C ILE A 725 -18.30 -19.62 12.39
N ARG A 726 -18.41 -18.65 11.48
CA ARG A 726 -19.29 -18.74 10.30
C ARG A 726 -20.78 -18.78 10.71
N SER A 727 -21.27 -17.76 11.41
CA SER A 727 -22.70 -17.58 11.68
C SER A 727 -23.14 -16.15 11.41
N TRP A 728 -23.22 -15.79 10.12
CA TRP A 728 -23.57 -14.44 9.69
C TRP A 728 -24.96 -14.31 9.05
N SER A 729 -25.55 -13.12 9.24
CA SER A 729 -26.70 -12.62 8.48
C SER A 729 -26.45 -11.17 8.04
N LYS A 730 -27.20 -10.73 7.03
CA LYS A 730 -27.11 -9.41 6.40
C LYS A 730 -28.51 -8.88 6.12
N MET A 731 -28.72 -7.60 6.41
CA MET A 731 -29.82 -6.80 5.88
C MET A 731 -29.26 -5.49 5.32
N GLY A 732 -29.64 -5.10 4.11
CA GLY A 732 -29.05 -3.91 3.47
C GLY A 732 -29.96 -3.20 2.49
N LYS A 733 -29.49 -2.05 2.00
CA LYS A 733 -30.10 -1.32 0.88
C LYS A 733 -29.06 -0.68 -0.04
N THR A 734 -29.50 -0.44 -1.28
CA THR A 734 -28.75 0.31 -2.29
C THR A 734 -29.39 1.68 -2.49
N PHE A 735 -28.57 2.73 -2.45
CA PHE A 735 -28.96 4.08 -2.81
C PHE A 735 -28.88 4.26 -4.33
N SER A 736 -29.93 4.84 -4.92
CA SER A 736 -30.00 5.14 -6.35
C SER A 736 -30.67 6.51 -6.56
N PRO A 737 -29.91 7.58 -6.86
CA PRO A 737 -28.44 7.61 -7.03
C PRO A 737 -27.67 7.32 -5.73
N PRO A 738 -26.36 7.01 -5.80
CA PRO A 738 -25.47 6.97 -4.64
C PRO A 738 -25.51 8.29 -3.84
N LEU A 739 -25.34 8.22 -2.53
CA LEU A 739 -25.40 9.38 -1.62
C LEU A 739 -24.05 10.10 -1.50
N ASP A 740 -24.12 11.42 -1.31
CA ASP A 740 -23.01 12.23 -0.83
C ASP A 740 -23.06 12.42 0.70
N LEU A 741 -22.12 11.74 1.36
CA LEU A 741 -21.85 11.78 2.79
C LEU A 741 -20.53 12.49 3.12
N SER A 742 -19.95 13.26 2.19
CA SER A 742 -18.64 13.92 2.40
C SER A 742 -18.62 14.86 3.61
N GLY A 743 -19.75 15.50 3.93
CA GLY A 743 -19.95 16.31 5.14
C GLY A 743 -20.56 15.57 6.34
N ASN A 744 -20.90 14.28 6.21
CA ASN A 744 -21.63 13.48 7.19
C ASN A 744 -20.99 12.08 7.33
N ARG A 745 -19.71 12.04 7.69
CA ARG A 745 -18.89 10.82 7.61
C ARG A 745 -19.00 9.88 8.82
N ALA A 746 -19.45 10.36 9.98
CA ALA A 746 -19.64 9.54 11.16
C ALA A 746 -20.99 8.81 11.11
N LEU A 747 -21.07 7.59 11.63
CA LEU A 747 -22.30 6.86 11.83
C LEU A 747 -22.67 6.86 13.32
N GLY A 748 -23.85 7.37 13.65
CA GLY A 748 -24.40 7.38 15.00
C GLY A 748 -25.56 6.39 15.14
N LEU A 749 -25.51 5.54 16.17
CA LEU A 749 -26.52 4.53 16.47
C LEU A 749 -26.61 4.29 17.98
N TRP A 750 -27.82 4.11 18.51
CA TRP A 750 -28.03 3.49 19.81
C TRP A 750 -28.33 1.99 19.66
N VAL A 751 -27.68 1.17 20.48
CA VAL A 751 -27.87 -0.28 20.52
C VAL A 751 -28.26 -0.69 21.94
N TYR A 752 -29.38 -1.42 22.08
CA TYR A 752 -29.69 -2.20 23.26
C TYR A 752 -29.17 -3.63 23.03
N GLY A 753 -28.12 -4.02 23.75
CA GLY A 753 -27.58 -5.37 23.68
C GLY A 753 -28.29 -6.36 24.60
N ASP A 754 -28.15 -7.66 24.30
CA ASP A 754 -28.59 -8.77 25.17
C ASP A 754 -27.43 -9.47 25.91
N GLY A 755 -26.19 -9.10 25.60
CA GLY A 755 -24.97 -9.57 26.28
C GLY A 755 -24.43 -10.91 25.79
N LYS A 756 -24.85 -11.42 24.62
CA LYS A 756 -24.46 -12.76 24.15
C LYS A 756 -23.16 -12.82 23.34
N GLY A 757 -22.50 -11.70 23.09
CA GLY A 757 -21.16 -11.64 22.50
C GLY A 757 -21.13 -11.78 20.97
N GLU A 758 -22.28 -11.71 20.31
CA GLU A 758 -22.38 -11.57 18.87
C GLU A 758 -21.87 -10.19 18.39
N VAL A 759 -21.66 -10.06 17.08
CA VAL A 759 -21.02 -8.88 16.49
C VAL A 759 -21.90 -8.27 15.42
N ILE A 760 -22.21 -6.99 15.58
CA ILE A 760 -22.87 -6.17 14.56
C ILE A 760 -21.80 -5.50 13.70
N ASN A 761 -21.97 -5.46 12.37
CA ASN A 761 -21.17 -4.62 11.47
C ASN A 761 -22.06 -3.64 10.70
N LEU A 762 -21.75 -2.33 10.76
CA LEU A 762 -22.30 -1.32 9.86
C LEU A 762 -21.34 -1.08 8.68
N GLN A 763 -21.69 -1.69 7.54
CA GLN A 763 -20.90 -1.66 6.32
C GLN A 763 -21.38 -0.61 5.31
N GLN A 764 -20.45 0.14 4.75
CA GLN A 764 -20.67 1.00 3.57
C GLN A 764 -19.77 0.60 2.40
N THR A 765 -20.28 0.78 1.16
CA THR A 765 -19.50 0.61 -0.08
C THR A 765 -19.84 1.70 -1.10
N SER A 766 -18.95 1.90 -2.07
CA SER A 766 -19.15 2.77 -3.25
C SER A 766 -19.29 1.94 -4.53
N PRO A 767 -19.75 2.53 -5.65
CA PRO A 767 -19.76 1.85 -6.94
C PRO A 767 -18.37 1.30 -7.29
N SER A 768 -18.33 0.01 -7.67
CA SER A 768 -17.08 -0.74 -7.89
C SER A 768 -16.16 -0.16 -8.96
N HIS A 769 -16.68 0.65 -9.90
CA HIS A 769 -15.88 1.36 -10.90
C HIS A 769 -15.16 2.61 -10.35
N LEU A 770 -15.51 3.08 -9.14
CA LEU A 770 -14.92 4.23 -8.45
C LEU A 770 -14.01 3.84 -7.27
N SER A 771 -14.34 2.74 -6.58
CA SER A 771 -13.54 2.13 -5.51
C SER A 771 -14.01 0.70 -5.23
N HIS A 772 -13.07 -0.17 -4.87
CA HIS A 772 -13.34 -1.51 -4.32
C HIS A 772 -13.23 -1.56 -2.79
N GLY A 773 -13.10 -0.40 -2.13
CA GLY A 773 -13.02 -0.29 -0.68
C GLY A 773 -14.34 -0.61 0.03
N ILE A 774 -14.21 -1.25 1.19
CA ILE A 774 -15.31 -1.62 2.08
C ILE A 774 -15.04 -0.94 3.42
N ALA A 775 -16.02 -0.17 3.91
CA ALA A 775 -15.94 0.50 5.20
C ALA A 775 -16.77 -0.26 6.24
N ASP A 776 -16.14 -1.19 6.95
CA ASP A 776 -16.72 -1.95 8.06
C ASP A 776 -16.51 -1.23 9.40
N HIS A 777 -17.46 -1.39 10.33
CA HIS A 777 -17.38 -0.86 11.69
C HIS A 777 -18.04 -1.86 12.65
N TYR A 778 -17.28 -2.42 13.61
CA TYR A 778 -17.71 -3.59 14.38
C TYR A 778 -18.13 -3.22 15.82
N ILE A 779 -19.35 -3.58 16.21
CA ILE A 779 -19.87 -3.47 17.58
C ILE A 779 -19.93 -4.87 18.18
N LEU A 780 -19.20 -5.11 19.26
CA LEU A 780 -19.30 -6.34 20.06
C LEU A 780 -20.46 -6.18 21.07
N VAL A 781 -21.40 -7.12 21.10
CA VAL A 781 -22.57 -7.08 21.99
C VAL A 781 -22.30 -7.90 23.27
N ASP A 782 -21.29 -7.49 24.02
CA ASP A 782 -20.92 -8.06 25.32
C ASP A 782 -21.72 -7.49 26.50
N PHE A 783 -22.80 -6.75 26.22
CA PHE A 783 -23.48 -5.89 27.17
C PHE A 783 -24.99 -5.99 27.11
N VAL A 784 -25.63 -5.72 28.26
CA VAL A 784 -27.08 -5.58 28.38
C VAL A 784 -27.42 -4.10 28.56
N GLY A 785 -28.43 -3.63 27.82
CA GLY A 785 -28.91 -2.25 27.92
C GLY A 785 -28.42 -1.32 26.80
N TRP A 786 -28.87 -0.06 26.84
CA TRP A 786 -28.58 0.94 25.81
C TRP A 786 -27.15 1.50 25.91
N ARG A 787 -26.37 1.40 24.83
CA ARG A 787 -25.15 2.19 24.57
C ARG A 787 -25.34 3.08 23.34
N TYR A 788 -24.67 4.24 23.30
CA TYR A 788 -24.51 5.06 22.10
C TYR A 788 -23.14 4.79 21.47
N LEU A 789 -23.12 4.62 20.15
CA LEU A 789 -21.92 4.31 19.38
C LEU A 789 -21.71 5.38 18.30
N GLU A 790 -20.48 5.91 18.24
CA GLU A 790 -19.99 6.81 17.19
C GLU A 790 -18.97 6.06 16.32
N LEU A 791 -19.40 5.53 15.18
CA LEU A 791 -18.52 4.78 14.27
C LEU A 791 -17.97 5.74 13.21
N ILE A 792 -16.65 5.97 13.17
CA ILE A 792 -16.04 7.01 12.30
C ILE A 792 -14.88 6.46 11.46
N GLU A 793 -13.97 5.72 12.08
CA GLU A 793 -12.83 5.10 11.40
C GLU A 793 -13.19 3.67 10.99
N PRO A 794 -13.14 3.31 9.69
CA PRO A 794 -13.39 1.93 9.26
C PRO A 794 -12.28 0.96 9.72
N GLU A 795 -12.67 -0.25 10.09
CA GLU A 795 -11.79 -1.21 10.77
C GLU A 795 -11.31 -2.36 9.87
N GLY A 796 -9.99 -2.57 9.81
CA GLY A 796 -9.39 -3.73 9.13
C GLY A 796 -8.93 -4.85 10.07
N ALA A 797 -8.51 -4.53 11.29
CA ALA A 797 -7.82 -5.47 12.18
C ALA A 797 -8.71 -6.67 12.55
N ARG A 798 -9.94 -6.39 13.01
CA ARG A 798 -10.92 -7.40 13.43
C ARG A 798 -11.61 -8.14 12.28
N HIS A 799 -11.46 -7.69 11.03
CA HIS A 799 -12.08 -8.35 9.88
C HIS A 799 -11.69 -9.84 9.78
N ALA A 800 -10.42 -10.17 10.05
CA ALA A 800 -9.89 -11.52 9.98
C ALA A 800 -10.25 -12.41 11.18
N ASP A 801 -10.83 -11.84 12.23
CA ASP A 801 -11.24 -12.57 13.44
C ASP A 801 -12.68 -13.12 13.30
N TYR A 802 -13.36 -12.75 12.21
CA TYR A 802 -14.72 -13.16 11.85
C TYR A 802 -14.76 -13.83 10.46
N SER A 803 -15.89 -14.43 10.12
CA SER A 803 -16.10 -15.05 8.79
C SER A 803 -17.10 -14.26 7.95
N TRP A 804 -16.68 -13.80 6.79
CA TRP A 804 -17.49 -12.97 5.89
C TRP A 804 -17.64 -13.59 4.49
N PRO A 805 -18.77 -13.39 3.79
CA PRO A 805 -18.96 -13.80 2.40
C PRO A 805 -18.45 -12.75 1.38
N TYR A 806 -17.69 -11.75 1.85
CA TYR A 806 -17.13 -10.64 1.08
C TYR A 806 -15.69 -10.37 1.52
N GLY A 807 -15.08 -9.36 0.92
CA GLY A 807 -13.77 -8.86 1.32
C GLY A 807 -12.63 -9.38 0.46
N GLY A 808 -11.44 -8.98 0.85
CA GLY A 808 -10.18 -9.21 0.14
C GLY A 808 -9.14 -8.24 0.66
N ILE A 809 -7.86 -8.62 0.58
CA ILE A 809 -6.77 -7.87 1.26
C ILE A 809 -6.77 -6.38 0.88
N TYR A 810 -6.97 -6.03 -0.39
CA TYR A 810 -7.00 -4.63 -0.80
C TYR A 810 -8.31 -3.92 -0.45
N SER A 811 -9.47 -4.57 -0.55
CA SER A 811 -10.77 -3.97 -0.20
C SER A 811 -10.88 -3.56 1.27
N ILE A 812 -10.18 -4.26 2.17
CA ILE A 812 -10.21 -4.02 3.63
C ILE A 812 -9.01 -3.18 4.09
N TYR A 813 -7.79 -3.50 3.63
CA TYR A 813 -6.57 -2.92 4.18
C TYR A 813 -5.98 -1.77 3.35
N ARG A 814 -6.28 -1.65 2.05
CA ARG A 814 -5.69 -0.64 1.14
C ARG A 814 -6.69 0.43 0.71
N GLU A 815 -7.82 0.00 0.14
CA GLU A 815 -8.81 0.86 -0.47
C GLU A 815 -9.64 1.62 0.57
N SER A 816 -10.38 2.62 0.10
CA SER A 816 -11.38 3.34 0.91
C SER A 816 -12.56 3.73 0.05
N ILE A 817 -13.75 3.81 0.65
CA ILE A 817 -14.96 4.23 -0.06
C ILE A 817 -14.82 5.66 -0.61
N ARG A 818 -15.69 6.05 -1.54
CA ARG A 818 -15.82 7.44 -2.01
C ARG A 818 -16.97 8.10 -1.24
N PRO A 819 -16.72 9.00 -0.27
CA PRO A 819 -17.78 9.58 0.55
C PRO A 819 -18.83 10.36 -0.26
N ASN A 820 -18.46 10.90 -1.42
CA ASN A 820 -19.35 11.58 -2.35
C ASN A 820 -20.20 10.64 -3.23
N ALA A 821 -20.01 9.33 -3.12
CA ALA A 821 -20.73 8.31 -3.89
C ALA A 821 -20.85 7.00 -3.08
N VAL A 822 -21.56 7.04 -1.95
CA VAL A 822 -21.88 5.85 -1.15
C VAL A 822 -23.08 5.13 -1.76
N GLN A 823 -22.88 3.90 -2.23
CA GLN A 823 -23.90 3.11 -2.93
C GLN A 823 -24.70 2.21 -2.00
N THR A 824 -24.11 1.67 -0.93
CA THR A 824 -24.82 0.73 -0.04
C THR A 824 -24.64 1.07 1.43
N LEU A 825 -25.69 0.79 2.22
CA LEU A 825 -25.59 0.58 3.65
C LEU A 825 -26.02 -0.86 3.94
N SER A 826 -25.31 -1.57 4.81
CA SER A 826 -25.66 -2.92 5.24
C SER A 826 -25.38 -3.12 6.73
N LEU A 827 -26.39 -3.64 7.42
CA LEU A 827 -26.32 -4.16 8.78
C LEU A 827 -26.02 -5.66 8.69
N TRP A 828 -24.92 -6.09 9.29
CA TRP A 828 -24.62 -7.51 9.45
C TRP A 828 -24.71 -7.93 10.92
N TYR A 829 -25.05 -9.19 11.15
CA TYR A 829 -24.79 -9.91 12.39
C TYR A 829 -23.76 -11.00 12.11
N ASN A 830 -22.86 -11.29 13.05
CA ASN A 830 -21.86 -12.36 12.98
C ASN A 830 -21.57 -12.92 14.38
N ASN A 831 -20.86 -14.05 14.47
CA ASN A 831 -20.53 -14.72 15.73
C ASN A 831 -21.76 -15.06 16.62
N LEU A 832 -22.91 -15.34 16.01
CA LEU A 832 -24.14 -15.70 16.72
C LEU A 832 -23.98 -16.98 17.58
N PRO A 833 -24.48 -16.99 18.83
CA PRO A 833 -24.29 -18.09 19.79
C PRO A 833 -24.95 -19.41 19.32
N PRO A 834 -24.27 -20.58 19.39
CA PRO A 834 -24.80 -21.85 18.88
C PRO A 834 -26.06 -22.32 19.62
N GLY A 835 -27.08 -22.72 18.87
CA GLY A 835 -28.34 -23.23 19.44
C GLY A 835 -29.23 -22.17 20.08
N GLU A 836 -28.84 -20.90 20.03
CA GLU A 836 -29.52 -19.79 20.69
C GLU A 836 -30.05 -18.74 19.70
N GLN A 837 -30.85 -17.81 20.25
CA GLN A 837 -31.27 -16.57 19.61
C GLN A 837 -30.52 -15.39 20.25
N ALA A 838 -29.94 -14.52 19.44
CA ALA A 838 -29.45 -13.20 19.86
C ALA A 838 -30.43 -12.11 19.39
N THR A 839 -30.64 -11.07 20.19
CA THR A 839 -31.65 -10.02 19.93
C THR A 839 -31.18 -8.65 20.43
N CYS A 840 -30.94 -7.74 19.49
CA CYS A 840 -30.64 -6.34 19.76
C CYS A 840 -31.83 -5.43 19.42
N TYR A 841 -31.93 -4.27 20.07
CA TYR A 841 -32.82 -3.18 19.63
C TYR A 841 -32.01 -1.98 19.17
N LEU A 842 -32.37 -1.43 18.02
CA LEU A 842 -31.55 -0.47 17.28
C LEU A 842 -32.34 0.81 16.98
N SER A 843 -31.74 1.98 17.25
CA SER A 843 -32.30 3.26 16.80
C SER A 843 -32.12 3.46 15.29
N PRO A 844 -32.67 4.55 14.70
CA PRO A 844 -32.24 5.00 13.37
C PRO A 844 -30.71 5.13 13.27
N ILE A 845 -30.15 4.78 12.11
CA ILE A 845 -28.74 5.00 11.78
C ILE A 845 -28.61 6.42 11.22
N GLN A 846 -27.89 7.28 11.94
CA GLN A 846 -27.60 8.65 11.53
C GLN A 846 -26.24 8.76 10.83
N ALA A 847 -26.14 9.56 9.79
CA ALA A 847 -24.87 10.06 9.25
C ALA A 847 -24.62 11.49 9.77
N LEU A 848 -23.60 11.64 10.60
CA LEU A 848 -23.34 12.83 11.42
C LEU A 848 -22.10 13.58 10.92
N PRO A 849 -22.06 14.92 11.02
CA PRO A 849 -20.86 15.69 10.74
C PRO A 849 -19.72 15.34 11.71
N THR A 850 -18.53 15.20 11.15
CA THR A 850 -17.28 14.97 11.90
C THR A 850 -16.64 16.30 12.29
N VAL A 851 -16.08 16.37 13.51
CA VAL A 851 -15.45 17.57 14.08
C VAL A 851 -14.08 17.24 14.68
N GLU A 852 -13.18 18.24 14.68
CA GLU A 852 -11.93 18.12 15.44
C GLU A 852 -12.22 18.21 16.94
N ALA A 853 -11.62 17.30 17.71
CA ALA A 853 -11.68 17.24 19.16
C ALA A 853 -10.36 17.74 19.77
N THR A 854 -10.42 18.18 21.03
CA THR A 854 -9.25 18.46 21.86
C THR A 854 -9.44 17.80 23.22
N LEU A 855 -8.54 16.90 23.60
CA LEU A 855 -8.49 16.36 24.96
C LEU A 855 -7.62 17.27 25.82
N ARG A 856 -8.17 17.67 26.96
CA ARG A 856 -7.57 18.60 27.91
C ARG A 856 -7.16 17.83 29.17
N ASN A 857 -5.89 17.95 29.56
CA ASN A 857 -5.32 17.32 30.76
C ASN A 857 -5.69 15.82 30.92
N PRO A 858 -5.41 14.97 29.91
CA PRO A 858 -5.76 13.55 30.00
C PRO A 858 -5.09 12.87 31.19
N ARG A 859 -5.81 11.93 31.78
CA ARG A 859 -5.47 11.19 33.00
C ARG A 859 -5.54 9.69 32.72
N VAL A 860 -4.55 8.95 33.20
CA VAL A 860 -4.52 7.49 33.16
C VAL A 860 -4.30 6.97 34.57
N SER A 861 -5.25 6.17 35.06
CA SER A 861 -5.21 5.55 36.39
C SER A 861 -5.02 4.05 36.29
N ILE A 862 -4.06 3.50 37.02
CA ILE A 862 -3.72 2.07 37.07
C ILE A 862 -3.32 1.72 38.51
N GLY A 863 -3.82 0.61 39.06
CA GLY A 863 -3.44 0.15 40.40
C GLY A 863 -3.76 1.12 41.55
N GLY A 864 -4.66 2.09 41.35
CA GLY A 864 -5.00 3.13 42.32
C GLY A 864 -4.15 4.40 42.25
N ALA A 865 -3.06 4.43 41.49
CA ALA A 865 -2.30 5.64 41.18
C ALA A 865 -2.76 6.27 39.86
N THR A 866 -2.58 7.58 39.69
CA THR A 866 -3.05 8.35 38.52
C THR A 866 -1.96 9.28 38.01
N LEU A 867 -1.62 9.15 36.73
CA LEU A 867 -0.82 10.15 36.00
C LEU A 867 -1.75 11.12 35.28
N THR A 868 -1.48 12.42 35.42
CA THR A 868 -2.11 13.50 34.67
C THR A 868 -1.10 14.13 33.73
N PHE A 869 -1.45 14.31 32.45
CA PHE A 869 -0.60 14.97 31.47
C PHE A 869 -1.10 16.40 31.23
N PRO A 870 -0.46 17.45 31.80
CA PRO A 870 -0.98 18.83 31.76
C PRO A 870 -0.77 19.48 30.37
N VAL A 871 -1.59 19.08 29.39
CA VAL A 871 -1.45 19.45 27.98
C VAL A 871 -2.79 19.37 27.23
N GLU A 872 -2.92 20.14 26.14
CA GLU A 872 -3.95 19.94 25.12
C GLU A 872 -3.44 19.00 24.02
N ILE A 873 -4.21 17.95 23.69
CA ILE A 873 -3.94 17.06 22.55
C ILE A 873 -5.11 17.16 21.57
N LYS A 874 -4.85 17.50 20.31
CA LYS A 874 -5.87 17.75 19.26
C LYS A 874 -5.99 16.55 18.33
N THR A 875 -7.11 16.39 17.63
CA THR A 875 -7.29 15.32 16.62
C THR A 875 -6.06 15.16 15.73
N GLY A 876 -5.53 13.93 15.61
CA GLY A 876 -4.34 13.60 14.84
C GLY A 876 -3.00 14.00 15.50
N GLN A 877 -3.01 14.45 16.75
CA GLN A 877 -1.81 14.57 17.60
C GLN A 877 -1.71 13.37 18.54
N VAL A 878 -0.48 13.08 18.97
CA VAL A 878 -0.15 11.89 19.76
C VAL A 878 0.75 12.28 20.93
N LEU A 879 0.42 11.85 22.14
CA LEU A 879 1.32 11.90 23.29
C LEU A 879 1.97 10.53 23.47
N GLU A 880 3.30 10.47 23.58
CA GLU A 880 4.04 9.27 23.98
C GLU A 880 4.71 9.51 25.33
N PHE A 881 4.47 8.62 26.29
CA PHE A 881 5.12 8.57 27.60
C PHE A 881 5.94 7.27 27.68
N ARG A 882 7.27 7.40 27.74
CA ARG A 882 8.19 6.27 27.96
C ARG A 882 8.79 6.28 29.37
N SER A 883 8.86 7.45 30.01
CA SER A 883 9.25 7.65 31.41
C SER A 883 8.89 9.07 31.88
N PRO A 884 8.97 9.41 33.19
CA PRO A 884 8.81 10.79 33.67
C PRO A 884 9.75 11.82 33.03
N THR A 885 10.91 11.37 32.54
CA THR A 885 11.89 12.21 31.82
C THR A 885 11.75 12.16 30.30
N ASP A 886 10.90 11.27 29.77
CA ASP A 886 10.66 11.14 28.34
C ASP A 886 9.17 11.00 28.04
N CYS A 887 8.51 12.16 27.97
CA CYS A 887 7.12 12.32 27.60
C CYS A 887 6.99 13.45 26.57
N ARG A 888 6.46 13.13 25.38
CA ARG A 888 6.50 13.98 24.18
C ARG A 888 5.12 14.11 23.56
N LEU A 889 4.74 15.32 23.19
CA LEU A 889 3.60 15.58 22.31
C LEU A 889 4.11 15.68 20.86
N PHE A 890 3.48 14.92 19.97
CA PHE A 890 3.74 14.91 18.53
C PHE A 890 2.59 15.53 17.73
N GLY A 891 2.95 16.23 16.66
CA GLY A 891 2.02 16.82 15.69
C GLY A 891 1.56 15.87 14.59
N ARG A 892 0.66 16.36 13.72
CA ARG A 892 0.04 15.58 12.65
C ARG A 892 1.03 15.05 11.61
N GLN A 893 2.20 15.67 11.45
CA GLN A 893 3.28 15.25 10.55
C GLN A 893 4.44 14.57 11.32
N GLY A 894 4.24 14.27 12.60
CA GLY A 894 5.28 13.76 13.51
C GLY A 894 6.21 14.85 14.05
N GLU A 895 5.82 16.13 14.00
CA GLU A 895 6.54 17.22 14.67
C GLU A 895 6.72 16.86 16.16
N ASP A 896 7.92 16.83 16.72
CA ASP A 896 8.06 17.00 18.17
C ASP A 896 7.51 18.42 18.48
N LEU A 897 6.42 18.52 19.26
CA LEU A 897 5.71 19.76 19.60
C LEU A 897 6.01 20.26 21.01
N ALA A 898 5.98 19.38 22.01
CA ALA A 898 6.25 19.75 23.40
C ALA A 898 6.84 18.58 24.21
N ARG A 899 7.57 18.93 25.28
CA ARG A 899 7.90 18.00 26.38
C ARG A 899 6.92 18.23 27.51
N VAL A 900 6.23 17.18 27.92
CA VAL A 900 5.18 17.25 28.95
C VAL A 900 5.75 16.67 30.23
N THR A 901 5.72 17.44 31.33
CA THR A 901 6.04 16.89 32.65
C THR A 901 4.75 16.32 33.23
N PRO A 902 4.61 14.98 33.37
CA PRO A 902 3.42 14.40 33.97
C PRO A 902 3.35 14.72 35.47
N LEU A 903 2.13 14.75 36.01
CA LEU A 903 1.83 15.02 37.41
C LEU A 903 1.23 13.77 38.06
N GLY A 904 1.61 13.51 39.31
CA GLY A 904 1.24 12.30 40.05
C GLY A 904 2.33 11.23 40.02
N ASP A 905 2.16 10.19 40.84
CA ASP A 905 3.08 9.06 40.88
C ASP A 905 2.89 8.15 39.66
N VAL A 906 4.00 7.62 39.13
CA VAL A 906 3.95 6.62 38.05
C VAL A 906 3.35 5.33 38.62
N PRO A 907 2.22 4.84 38.07
CA PRO A 907 1.65 3.58 38.55
C PRO A 907 2.55 2.41 38.17
N THR A 908 2.37 1.30 38.88
CA THR A 908 3.01 0.02 38.55
C THR A 908 1.98 -0.87 37.87
N LEU A 909 2.31 -1.40 36.69
CA LEU A 909 1.63 -2.56 36.13
C LEU A 909 2.13 -3.81 36.86
N ALA A 910 1.23 -4.52 37.54
CA ALA A 910 1.52 -5.86 38.05
C ALA A 910 1.68 -6.84 36.88
N ALA A 911 2.24 -8.03 37.13
CA ALA A 911 2.13 -9.14 36.17
C ALA A 911 0.67 -9.62 36.11
N GLY A 912 0.19 -9.96 34.92
CA GLY A 912 -1.20 -10.34 34.64
C GLY A 912 -2.16 -9.16 34.51
N ALA A 913 -3.43 -9.36 34.89
CA ALA A 913 -4.52 -8.40 34.68
C ALA A 913 -4.39 -7.10 35.50
N ASN A 914 -4.44 -5.96 34.81
CA ASN A 914 -4.41 -4.61 35.38
C ASN A 914 -5.63 -3.81 34.92
N LEU A 915 -6.40 -3.25 35.87
CA LEU A 915 -7.49 -2.34 35.55
C LEU A 915 -6.94 -0.94 35.20
N VAL A 916 -7.29 -0.45 34.02
CA VAL A 916 -6.89 0.86 33.49
C VAL A 916 -8.13 1.74 33.33
N ARG A 917 -8.04 3.00 33.76
CA ARG A 917 -9.08 4.02 33.56
C ARG A 917 -8.51 5.26 32.88
N PHE A 918 -9.19 5.76 31.86
CA PHE A 918 -8.86 6.99 31.15
C PHE A 918 -9.87 8.10 31.48
N GLU A 919 -9.39 9.31 31.72
CA GLU A 919 -10.24 10.49 31.88
C GLU A 919 -9.61 11.71 31.22
N CYS A 920 -10.40 12.77 31.02
CA CYS A 920 -9.91 14.10 30.66
C CYS A 920 -10.91 15.15 31.14
N ASP A 921 -10.52 16.42 31.11
CA ASP A 921 -11.42 17.54 31.40
C ASP A 921 -12.52 17.66 30.33
N GLU A 922 -13.45 18.61 30.51
CA GLU A 922 -14.62 18.74 29.65
C GLU A 922 -14.27 18.99 28.17
N THR A 923 -15.04 18.37 27.26
CA THR A 923 -14.75 18.25 25.82
C THR A 923 -15.78 18.99 24.96
N ASP A 924 -16.20 20.18 25.39
CA ASP A 924 -17.07 21.09 24.63
C ASP A 924 -18.38 20.42 24.11
N GLY A 925 -18.96 19.52 24.91
CA GLY A 925 -20.17 18.76 24.56
C GLY A 925 -19.97 17.54 23.64
N LEU A 926 -18.73 17.19 23.31
CA LEU A 926 -18.35 16.01 22.52
C LEU A 926 -17.95 14.84 23.44
N ASN A 927 -18.08 13.60 22.95
CA ASN A 927 -17.44 12.46 23.61
C ASN A 927 -15.91 12.53 23.48
N PRO A 928 -15.14 12.20 24.54
CA PRO A 928 -13.70 12.08 24.42
C PRO A 928 -13.38 10.84 23.58
N ARG A 929 -12.60 11.03 22.51
CA ARG A 929 -12.18 9.93 21.63
C ARG A 929 -10.66 9.85 21.51
N ALA A 930 -10.12 8.70 21.90
CA ALA A 930 -8.70 8.41 21.78
C ALA A 930 -8.43 6.92 21.59
N TYR A 931 -7.34 6.58 20.91
CA TYR A 931 -6.64 5.34 21.22
C TYR A 931 -5.72 5.58 22.42
N VAL A 932 -5.79 4.71 23.41
CA VAL A 932 -4.84 4.64 24.52
C VAL A 932 -4.15 3.30 24.43
N SER A 933 -2.86 3.32 24.08
CA SER A 933 -2.02 2.12 24.05
C SER A 933 -1.24 2.04 25.36
N VAL A 934 -1.39 0.93 26.09
CA VAL A 934 -0.53 0.57 27.22
C VAL A 934 0.56 -0.36 26.72
N ILE A 935 1.81 -0.03 27.02
CA ILE A 935 2.98 -0.66 26.42
C ILE A 935 3.78 -1.36 27.51
N THR A 936 3.85 -2.68 27.43
CA THR A 936 4.60 -3.57 28.34
C THR A 936 5.86 -4.08 27.66
N ARG A 937 6.86 -4.49 28.45
CA ARG A 937 8.18 -4.90 27.95
C ARG A 937 8.70 -6.14 28.65
N GLY A 938 9.19 -7.10 27.87
CA GLY A 938 9.81 -8.32 28.36
C GLY A 938 11.32 -8.18 28.63
N ALA A 939 11.92 -9.26 29.13
CA ALA A 939 13.37 -9.38 29.22
C ALA A 939 14.01 -9.43 27.81
N PRO A 940 15.21 -8.84 27.59
CA PRO A 940 15.88 -8.87 26.30
C PRO A 940 16.19 -10.29 25.81
N VAL A 941 16.02 -10.53 24.51
CA VAL A 941 16.41 -11.77 23.83
C VAL A 941 17.68 -11.56 23.01
N ARG A 942 18.67 -12.44 23.21
CA ARG A 942 20.01 -12.36 22.63
C ARG A 942 20.35 -13.62 21.84
N GLY A 943 21.00 -13.45 20.70
CA GLY A 943 21.50 -14.52 19.85
C GLY A 943 22.12 -13.95 18.58
N LYS A 944 23.44 -13.78 18.61
CA LYS A 944 24.27 -13.34 17.50
C LYS A 944 24.67 -14.59 16.68
N ALA A 945 24.73 -14.46 15.36
CA ALA A 945 25.28 -15.51 14.50
C ALA A 945 26.79 -15.71 14.77
N PRO A 946 27.40 -16.82 14.35
CA PRO A 946 28.86 -16.99 14.41
C PRO A 946 29.59 -15.81 13.73
N ASP A 947 30.65 -15.28 14.36
CA ASP A 947 31.30 -14.05 13.90
C ASP A 947 31.90 -14.14 12.49
N ASP A 948 32.20 -15.35 12.01
CA ASP A 948 32.67 -15.67 10.65
C ASP A 948 31.55 -15.71 9.59
N GLN A 949 30.28 -15.75 10.02
CA GLN A 949 29.10 -15.70 9.16
C GLN A 949 28.49 -14.30 9.06
N ILE A 950 28.94 -13.35 9.89
CA ILE A 950 28.45 -11.98 9.92
C ILE A 950 29.23 -11.13 8.91
N GLY A 951 28.50 -10.46 8.02
CA GLY A 951 29.05 -9.49 7.07
C GLY A 951 29.47 -8.18 7.76
N TRP A 952 30.51 -8.21 8.60
CA TRP A 952 30.97 -7.05 9.38
C TRP A 952 31.32 -5.83 8.53
N ASP A 953 31.74 -6.02 7.28
CA ASP A 953 31.96 -4.94 6.31
C ASP A 953 30.70 -4.11 6.02
N LEU A 954 29.52 -4.74 6.07
CA LEU A 954 28.22 -4.09 5.93
C LEU A 954 27.79 -3.37 7.22
N LEU A 955 28.45 -3.66 8.35
CA LEU A 955 28.25 -3.04 9.66
C LEU A 955 29.40 -2.09 10.05
N ARG A 956 30.19 -1.59 9.10
CA ARG A 956 31.20 -0.56 9.36
C ARG A 956 30.60 0.78 9.81
N ARG A 957 29.32 1.05 9.50
CA ARG A 957 28.60 2.27 9.90
C ARG A 957 27.32 1.90 10.66
N GLU A 958 27.27 2.19 11.95
CA GLU A 958 26.09 1.99 12.81
C GLU A 958 25.46 3.33 13.19
N ASP A 959 24.19 3.51 12.84
CA ASP A 959 23.42 4.73 13.13
C ASP A 959 22.79 4.68 14.53
N ASP A 960 22.95 5.73 15.33
CA ASP A 960 22.12 5.98 16.51
C ASP A 960 20.79 6.65 16.11
N PRO A 961 19.70 6.48 16.90
CA PRO A 961 18.47 7.24 16.72
C PRO A 961 18.72 8.76 16.78
N PRO A 962 18.05 9.58 15.95
CA PRO A 962 18.18 11.05 16.02
C PRO A 962 17.66 11.61 17.36
N HIS A 963 18.48 12.42 18.03
CA HIS A 963 18.14 13.08 19.30
C HIS A 963 17.63 14.50 19.09
N THR A 964 16.37 14.77 19.47
CA THR A 964 15.79 16.13 19.43
C THR A 964 16.14 16.92 20.68
N ILE A 965 16.83 18.04 20.50
CA ILE A 965 17.24 19.01 21.53
C ILE A 965 16.32 20.22 21.51
N ARG A 966 15.78 20.60 22.68
CA ARG A 966 14.93 21.79 22.85
C ARG A 966 15.45 22.84 23.83
N ALA A 967 16.32 22.41 24.74
CA ALA A 967 16.95 23.24 25.75
C ALA A 967 18.33 22.66 26.10
N LEU A 968 19.24 23.51 26.57
CA LEU A 968 20.53 23.07 27.13
C LEU A 968 20.40 22.83 28.65
N ASP A 969 19.40 22.03 29.04
CA ASP A 969 18.96 21.82 30.44
C ASP A 969 19.79 20.77 31.21
N GLY A 970 20.81 20.18 30.57
CA GLY A 970 21.61 19.09 31.12
C GLY A 970 20.95 17.72 31.09
N LYS A 971 19.71 17.62 30.60
CA LYS A 971 18.92 16.38 30.49
C LYS A 971 18.70 16.00 29.02
N GLN A 972 18.11 16.89 28.23
CA GLN A 972 17.80 16.67 26.82
C GLN A 972 19.07 16.77 25.96
N ASN A 973 19.96 17.72 26.27
CA ASN A 973 21.22 17.90 25.55
C ASN A 973 22.34 16.98 26.03
N ARG A 974 22.04 15.89 26.75
CA ARG A 974 22.99 14.83 27.13
C ARG A 974 22.39 13.45 26.89
N TRP A 975 23.16 12.54 26.34
CA TRP A 975 22.76 11.15 26.10
C TRP A 975 23.97 10.22 26.03
N GLU A 976 23.75 8.92 25.88
CA GLU A 976 24.80 7.93 25.69
C GLU A 976 24.74 7.35 24.27
N THR A 977 25.92 7.13 23.68
CA THR A 977 26.09 6.26 22.50
C THR A 977 26.87 5.01 22.92
N ILE A 978 26.50 3.85 22.39
CA ILE A 978 27.15 2.57 22.72
C ILE A 978 27.90 2.04 21.50
N CYS A 979 29.17 1.69 21.68
CA CYS A 979 30.01 1.07 20.66
C CYS A 979 30.33 -0.38 21.02
N ARG A 980 30.34 -1.27 20.03
CA ARG A 980 30.76 -2.67 20.18
C ARG A 980 32.27 -2.78 20.44
N PRO A 981 32.77 -3.89 21.05
CA PRO A 981 34.17 -4.02 21.46
C PRO A 981 35.17 -4.33 20.34
N ASN A 982 34.69 -4.68 19.14
CA ASN A 982 35.55 -5.00 18.00
C ASN A 982 35.08 -4.30 16.71
N PRO A 983 35.91 -3.45 16.07
CA PRO A 983 37.19 -2.94 16.58
C PRO A 983 37.00 -2.10 17.87
N PRO A 984 38.05 -1.96 18.72
CA PRO A 984 37.93 -1.38 20.06
C PRO A 984 37.67 0.14 20.10
N GLN A 985 37.72 0.80 18.93
CA GLN A 985 37.43 2.21 18.75
C GLN A 985 36.60 2.43 17.48
N ALA A 986 35.69 3.38 17.55
CA ALA A 986 34.98 3.91 16.39
C ALA A 986 35.26 5.42 16.23
N THR A 987 35.32 5.88 14.99
CA THR A 987 35.25 7.30 14.66
C THR A 987 33.79 7.74 14.60
N LEU A 988 33.58 9.05 14.69
CA LEU A 988 32.26 9.66 14.80
C LEU A 988 31.93 10.47 13.54
N GLU A 989 30.76 10.24 12.95
CA GLU A 989 30.09 11.20 12.06
C GLU A 989 28.89 11.83 12.78
N VAL A 990 28.53 13.06 12.41
CA VAL A 990 27.47 13.83 13.07
C VAL A 990 26.64 14.57 12.03
N GLU A 991 25.31 14.55 12.18
CA GLU A 991 24.40 15.45 11.46
C GLU A 991 23.61 16.30 12.46
N ILE A 992 23.60 17.62 12.29
CA ILE A 992 22.87 18.58 13.13
C ILE A 992 21.90 19.35 12.24
N ALA A 993 20.60 19.09 12.34
CA ALA A 993 19.55 19.84 11.65
C ALA A 993 18.85 20.81 12.61
N VAL A 994 18.57 22.03 12.15
CA VAL A 994 17.85 23.05 12.94
C VAL A 994 16.42 23.17 12.39
N ASP A 995 15.43 22.68 13.15
CA ASP A 995 14.03 22.68 12.71
C ASP A 995 13.31 24.00 13.01
N ALA A 996 13.65 24.67 14.12
CA ALA A 996 13.09 25.95 14.55
C ALA A 996 13.93 26.62 15.64
N ILE A 997 13.91 27.96 15.72
CA ILE A 997 14.44 28.73 16.85
C ILE A 997 13.42 29.83 17.21
N GLY A 998 13.13 29.98 18.50
CA GLY A 998 12.12 30.87 19.07
C GLY A 998 10.67 30.47 18.76
N GLU A 999 9.73 31.16 19.40
CA GLU A 999 8.29 30.94 19.17
C GLU A 999 7.83 31.54 17.81
N PRO A 1000 6.89 30.88 17.11
CA PRO A 1000 6.23 31.44 15.94
C PRO A 1000 5.57 32.80 16.25
N GLY A 1001 5.75 33.79 15.39
CA GLY A 1001 5.19 35.13 15.56
C GLY A 1001 5.96 36.06 16.47
N ALA A 1002 7.01 35.59 17.17
CA ALA A 1002 7.88 36.47 17.96
C ALA A 1002 8.57 37.55 17.10
N LEU A 1003 8.78 37.29 15.80
CA LEU A 1003 9.37 38.22 14.83
C LEU A 1003 8.34 39.15 14.16
N TYR A 1004 7.04 38.93 14.34
CA TYR A 1004 6.02 39.64 13.58
C TYR A 1004 5.98 41.16 13.87
N GLY A 1005 6.29 41.53 15.11
CA GLY A 1005 6.44 42.93 15.55
C GLY A 1005 7.88 43.47 15.46
N HIS A 1006 8.82 42.73 14.88
CA HIS A 1006 10.22 43.15 14.81
C HIS A 1006 10.40 44.34 13.84
N PRO A 1007 11.25 45.34 14.13
CA PRO A 1007 11.47 46.50 13.24
C PRO A 1007 11.93 46.15 11.82
N ASP A 1008 12.63 45.03 11.64
CA ASP A 1008 13.08 44.54 10.33
C ASP A 1008 11.99 43.78 9.53
N ALA A 1009 10.79 43.59 10.09
CA ALA A 1009 9.68 42.95 9.39
C ALA A 1009 9.12 43.87 8.30
N LEU A 1010 8.98 43.35 7.08
CA LEU A 1010 8.56 44.12 5.92
C LEU A 1010 7.09 43.87 5.60
N THR A 1011 6.26 44.91 5.73
CA THR A 1011 4.82 44.83 5.42
C THR A 1011 4.58 44.65 3.91
N LEU A 1012 4.23 43.42 3.51
CA LEU A 1012 3.82 43.04 2.16
C LEU A 1012 2.41 43.53 1.83
N ILE A 1013 1.49 43.42 2.79
CA ILE A 1013 0.13 43.97 2.73
C ILE A 1013 -0.11 44.73 4.02
N SER A 1014 -0.55 45.98 3.92
CA SER A 1014 -1.04 46.71 5.09
C SER A 1014 -2.54 46.52 5.24
N SER A 1015 -3.01 46.34 6.48
CA SER A 1015 -4.43 46.24 6.79
C SER A 1015 -5.17 47.58 6.80
N ASP A 1016 -4.45 48.68 6.54
CA ASP A 1016 -4.95 50.06 6.46
C ASP A 1016 -5.03 50.61 5.01
N SER A 1017 -4.65 49.85 3.97
CA SER A 1017 -4.71 50.32 2.58
C SER A 1017 -5.03 49.24 1.55
N LEU A 1018 -5.91 49.57 0.61
CA LEU A 1018 -6.29 48.77 -0.56
C LEU A 1018 -5.65 49.25 -1.86
N GLU A 1019 -4.94 50.38 -1.88
CA GLU A 1019 -4.50 51.06 -3.11
C GLU A 1019 -3.75 50.13 -4.07
N ALA A 1020 -2.84 49.31 -3.53
CA ALA A 1020 -2.03 48.38 -4.32
C ALA A 1020 -2.80 47.15 -4.84
N PHE A 1021 -4.05 46.93 -4.43
CA PHE A 1021 -4.97 45.91 -4.96
C PHE A 1021 -5.93 46.45 -6.04
N ALA A 1022 -5.86 47.75 -6.37
CA ALA A 1022 -6.74 48.35 -7.37
C ALA A 1022 -6.57 47.69 -8.75
N ASP A 1023 -7.70 47.40 -9.41
CA ASP A 1023 -7.75 46.91 -10.79
C ASP A 1023 -7.33 48.06 -11.74
N THR A 1024 -6.04 48.10 -12.12
CA THR A 1024 -5.45 49.11 -13.01
C THR A 1024 -4.83 48.44 -14.24
N ALA A 1025 -4.53 49.22 -15.29
CA ALA A 1025 -3.86 48.70 -16.49
C ALA A 1025 -2.46 48.11 -16.18
N GLN A 1026 -1.87 48.48 -15.05
CA GLN A 1026 -0.58 48.00 -14.57
C GLN A 1026 -0.70 46.78 -13.63
N ASN A 1027 -1.85 46.51 -13.02
CA ASN A 1027 -2.06 45.42 -12.06
C ASN A 1027 -2.79 44.22 -12.71
N GLU A 1028 -2.07 43.45 -13.51
CA GLU A 1028 -2.64 42.36 -14.34
C GLU A 1028 -2.70 40.99 -13.63
N TYR A 1029 -2.78 40.94 -12.30
CA TYR A 1029 -2.65 39.69 -11.51
C TYR A 1029 -3.54 38.53 -12.00
N ALA A 1030 -4.71 38.85 -12.55
CA ALA A 1030 -5.67 37.87 -13.07
C ALA A 1030 -5.09 36.96 -14.17
N LYS A 1031 -4.07 37.39 -14.93
CA LYS A 1031 -3.40 36.57 -15.97
C LYS A 1031 -2.68 35.32 -15.39
N TYR A 1032 -2.32 35.39 -14.11
CA TYR A 1032 -1.70 34.30 -13.34
C TYR A 1032 -2.72 33.45 -12.58
N VAL A 1033 -3.99 33.86 -12.55
CA VAL A 1033 -5.07 33.05 -11.97
C VAL A 1033 -5.44 31.93 -12.94
N VAL A 1034 -5.12 30.70 -12.55
CA VAL A 1034 -5.34 29.47 -13.31
C VAL A 1034 -6.06 28.46 -12.43
N SER A 1035 -7.37 28.28 -12.62
CA SER A 1035 -8.16 27.28 -11.90
C SER A 1035 -9.34 26.81 -12.74
N GLY A 1036 -9.35 25.51 -13.06
CA GLY A 1036 -10.28 24.93 -14.03
C GLY A 1036 -10.05 25.42 -15.47
N PRO A 1037 -11.06 25.36 -16.35
CA PRO A 1037 -10.93 25.71 -17.77
C PRO A 1037 -10.89 27.22 -18.06
N ARG A 1038 -10.79 28.08 -17.03
CA ARG A 1038 -10.70 29.53 -17.17
C ARG A 1038 -9.39 30.06 -16.62
N ARG A 1039 -8.69 30.85 -17.44
CA ARG A 1039 -7.48 31.61 -17.11
C ARG A 1039 -7.75 33.09 -17.37
N GLY A 1040 -7.14 34.00 -16.59
CA GLY A 1040 -7.28 35.44 -16.83
C GLY A 1040 -8.46 36.10 -16.11
N PHE A 1041 -9.14 35.41 -15.20
CA PHE A 1041 -10.33 35.93 -14.50
C PHE A 1041 -10.10 36.01 -12.99
N PRO A 1042 -10.63 37.04 -12.30
CA PRO A 1042 -10.46 37.21 -10.86
C PRO A 1042 -11.37 36.28 -10.02
N LYS A 1043 -12.27 35.50 -10.64
CA LYS A 1043 -13.18 34.57 -9.95
C LYS A 1043 -13.81 33.54 -10.89
N SER A 1044 -14.30 32.44 -10.34
CA SER A 1044 -15.09 31.45 -11.08
C SER A 1044 -16.49 31.99 -11.45
N LEU A 1045 -17.18 31.28 -12.34
CA LEU A 1045 -18.62 31.46 -12.52
C LEU A 1045 -19.35 31.22 -11.18
N GLY A 1046 -20.48 31.90 -10.98
CA GLY A 1046 -21.31 31.76 -9.78
C GLY A 1046 -20.73 32.40 -8.51
N VAL A 1047 -19.55 33.01 -8.55
CA VAL A 1047 -18.93 33.65 -7.38
C VAL A 1047 -19.08 35.18 -7.42
N THR A 1048 -19.40 35.76 -6.28
CA THR A 1048 -19.15 37.19 -5.96
C THR A 1048 -18.02 37.27 -4.95
N HIS A 1049 -17.25 38.36 -5.00
CA HIS A 1049 -16.20 38.63 -4.02
C HIS A 1049 -16.03 40.13 -3.82
N ASP A 1050 -15.54 40.50 -2.65
CA ASP A 1050 -15.25 41.86 -2.21
C ASP A 1050 -13.98 41.83 -1.36
N LEU A 1051 -13.10 42.82 -1.54
CA LEU A 1051 -11.91 43.01 -0.71
C LEU A 1051 -11.95 44.46 -0.22
N ALA A 1052 -12.32 44.64 1.04
CA ALA A 1052 -12.64 45.92 1.64
C ALA A 1052 -11.80 46.16 2.91
N LEU A 1053 -11.63 47.41 3.30
CA LEU A 1053 -11.18 47.74 4.65
C LEU A 1053 -12.37 47.69 5.60
N ALA A 1054 -12.19 47.17 6.80
CA ALA A 1054 -13.22 47.07 7.84
C ALA A 1054 -12.69 47.50 9.21
N ASP A 1055 -13.51 48.21 9.99
CA ASP A 1055 -13.20 48.73 11.33
C ASP A 1055 -13.84 47.91 12.47
N GLY A 1056 -14.83 47.07 12.17
CA GLY A 1056 -15.55 46.25 13.16
C GLY A 1056 -14.79 45.05 13.73
N VAL A 1057 -13.76 44.55 13.05
CA VAL A 1057 -12.94 43.39 13.49
C VAL A 1057 -11.46 43.72 13.30
N VAL A 1058 -10.91 44.54 14.19
CA VAL A 1058 -9.51 45.02 14.10
C VAL A 1058 -8.63 44.33 15.14
N ARG A 1059 -7.38 44.01 14.75
CA ARG A 1059 -6.35 43.47 15.66
C ARG A 1059 -5.23 44.47 15.93
N GLU A 1060 -4.85 45.23 14.91
CA GLU A 1060 -3.82 46.26 14.90
C GLU A 1060 -4.11 47.21 13.73
N GLY A 1061 -3.45 48.37 13.69
CA GLY A 1061 -3.76 49.40 12.68
C GLY A 1061 -5.05 50.17 12.98
N LYS A 1062 -5.62 50.78 11.94
CA LYS A 1062 -6.91 51.50 11.97
C LYS A 1062 -8.05 50.63 11.45
N SER A 1063 -7.76 49.69 10.55
CA SER A 1063 -8.70 48.76 9.95
C SER A 1063 -8.08 47.38 9.72
N THR A 1064 -8.89 46.42 9.29
CA THR A 1064 -8.43 45.15 8.75
C THR A 1064 -8.83 44.97 7.30
N LEU A 1065 -8.05 44.16 6.59
CA LEU A 1065 -8.33 43.79 5.22
C LEU A 1065 -9.33 42.63 5.20
N ARG A 1066 -10.62 42.96 5.03
CA ARG A 1066 -11.70 41.99 4.94
C ARG A 1066 -11.80 41.44 3.52
N TYR A 1067 -11.50 40.15 3.34
CA TYR A 1067 -11.82 39.43 2.11
C TYR A 1067 -13.11 38.64 2.29
N GLN A 1068 -14.09 38.89 1.43
CA GLN A 1068 -15.41 38.28 1.45
C GLN A 1068 -15.71 37.63 0.10
N ALA A 1069 -16.28 36.43 0.08
CA ALA A 1069 -16.76 35.80 -1.14
C ALA A 1069 -18.00 34.92 -0.92
N THR A 1070 -18.93 34.93 -1.88
CA THR A 1070 -20.15 34.12 -1.88
C THR A 1070 -20.18 33.29 -3.15
N SER A 1071 -20.46 31.98 -3.04
CA SER A 1071 -20.53 31.09 -4.21
C SER A 1071 -21.92 30.47 -4.38
N THR A 1072 -22.46 30.48 -5.60
CA THR A 1072 -23.70 29.74 -5.93
C THR A 1072 -23.49 28.25 -6.21
N GLN A 1073 -22.23 27.78 -6.14
CA GLN A 1073 -21.80 26.41 -6.42
C GLN A 1073 -20.67 25.98 -5.47
N ASP A 1074 -20.50 24.68 -5.22
CA ASP A 1074 -19.37 24.18 -4.44
C ASP A 1074 -18.07 24.24 -5.26
N GLY A 1075 -16.93 24.37 -4.57
CA GLY A 1075 -15.64 24.51 -5.24
C GLY A 1075 -15.44 25.87 -5.93
N GLY A 1076 -16.23 26.89 -5.56
CA GLY A 1076 -16.05 28.25 -6.06
C GLY A 1076 -14.68 28.82 -5.68
N TRP A 1077 -14.16 29.72 -6.50
CA TRP A 1077 -12.88 30.38 -6.21
C TRP A 1077 -12.87 31.85 -6.61
N SER A 1078 -12.03 32.64 -5.95
CA SER A 1078 -11.83 34.06 -6.26
C SER A 1078 -10.48 34.60 -5.81
N ALA A 1079 -9.95 35.61 -6.51
CA ALA A 1079 -8.60 36.14 -6.38
C ALA A 1079 -8.55 37.67 -6.38
N ARG A 1080 -7.70 38.26 -5.54
CA ARG A 1080 -7.28 39.66 -5.61
C ARG A 1080 -5.76 39.74 -5.50
N GLY A 1081 -5.12 40.50 -6.38
CA GLY A 1081 -3.66 40.60 -6.43
C GLY A 1081 -3.16 42.01 -6.16
N LYS A 1082 -2.11 42.07 -5.34
CA LYS A 1082 -1.25 43.25 -5.21
C LYS A 1082 -0.05 43.08 -6.14
N ARG A 1083 0.25 44.11 -6.93
CA ARG A 1083 1.52 44.21 -7.66
C ARG A 1083 2.58 44.94 -6.82
N PHE A 1084 3.83 44.55 -6.99
CA PHE A 1084 5.00 45.32 -6.57
C PHE A 1084 5.65 45.91 -7.82
N ASP A 1085 5.78 47.24 -7.87
CA ASP A 1085 6.48 47.98 -8.93
C ASP A 1085 7.38 49.04 -8.27
N PRO A 1086 8.72 48.89 -8.31
CA PRO A 1086 9.45 47.75 -8.88
C PRO A 1086 9.20 46.42 -8.13
N PRO A 1087 9.51 45.26 -8.73
CA PRO A 1087 9.45 43.96 -8.06
C PRO A 1087 10.25 43.93 -6.76
N LEU A 1088 9.76 43.16 -5.79
CA LEU A 1088 10.26 43.14 -4.42
C LEU A 1088 11.30 42.02 -4.23
N ASP A 1089 12.43 42.38 -3.61
CA ASP A 1089 13.43 41.40 -3.15
C ASP A 1089 13.06 40.90 -1.74
N LEU A 1090 12.67 39.62 -1.66
CA LEU A 1090 12.40 38.87 -0.45
C LEU A 1090 13.48 37.82 -0.13
N ALA A 1091 14.58 37.74 -0.89
CA ALA A 1091 15.61 36.72 -0.69
C ALA A 1091 16.33 36.83 0.67
N GLY A 1092 16.30 38.01 1.29
CA GLY A 1092 16.80 38.24 2.65
C GLY A 1092 15.85 37.84 3.79
N TYR A 1093 14.62 37.40 3.47
CA TYR A 1093 13.56 37.06 4.42
C TYR A 1093 13.36 35.54 4.52
N THR A 1094 12.97 35.08 5.70
CA THR A 1094 12.90 33.65 6.04
C THR A 1094 11.48 33.11 6.11
N HIS A 1095 10.49 33.96 6.42
CA HIS A 1095 9.09 33.57 6.58
C HIS A 1095 8.16 34.67 6.07
N VAL A 1096 6.89 34.34 5.85
CA VAL A 1096 5.78 35.31 5.77
C VAL A 1096 4.81 35.01 6.91
N GLY A 1097 4.56 36.02 7.73
CA GLY A 1097 3.69 35.95 8.90
C GLY A 1097 2.51 36.91 8.81
N PHE A 1098 1.34 36.48 9.26
CA PHE A 1098 0.13 37.29 9.32
C PHE A 1098 -0.92 36.75 10.32
N PRO A 1099 -1.57 37.63 11.08
CA PRO A 1099 -2.85 37.34 11.71
C PRO A 1099 -4.00 37.24 10.71
N ILE A 1100 -4.86 36.25 10.92
CA ILE A 1100 -6.11 36.02 10.19
C ILE A 1100 -7.25 35.77 11.18
N HIS A 1101 -8.35 36.49 11.00
CA HIS A 1101 -9.63 36.21 11.66
C HIS A 1101 -10.50 35.37 10.72
N GLY A 1102 -10.85 34.16 11.12
CA GLY A 1102 -11.76 33.29 10.36
C GLY A 1102 -13.22 33.41 10.81
N ASP A 1103 -14.15 32.97 9.97
CA ASP A 1103 -15.58 32.85 10.25
C ASP A 1103 -16.03 31.40 10.50
N GLY A 1104 -15.17 30.41 10.25
CA GLY A 1104 -15.45 28.98 10.42
C GLY A 1104 -16.17 28.31 9.25
N ASN A 1105 -16.31 28.96 8.09
CA ASN A 1105 -17.08 28.40 6.97
C ASN A 1105 -16.37 27.29 6.17
N GLY A 1106 -15.07 27.09 6.37
CA GLY A 1106 -14.33 25.90 5.88
C GLY A 1106 -13.68 26.05 4.52
N GLU A 1107 -13.70 27.24 3.92
CA GLU A 1107 -12.93 27.56 2.72
C GLU A 1107 -11.42 27.56 2.98
N VAL A 1108 -10.61 27.64 1.92
CA VAL A 1108 -9.15 27.74 2.03
C VAL A 1108 -8.68 29.09 1.49
N LEU A 1109 -8.07 29.90 2.36
CA LEU A 1109 -7.35 31.10 1.97
C LEU A 1109 -5.92 30.74 1.53
N TYR A 1110 -5.49 31.33 0.43
CA TYR A 1110 -4.16 31.24 -0.14
C TYR A 1110 -3.54 32.64 -0.15
N LEU A 1111 -2.29 32.75 0.28
CA LEU A 1111 -1.39 33.83 -0.13
C LEU A 1111 -0.38 33.23 -1.12
N GLN A 1112 -0.34 33.76 -2.33
CA GLN A 1112 0.52 33.26 -3.40
C GLN A 1112 1.53 34.34 -3.82
N LEU A 1113 2.81 34.08 -3.63
CA LEU A 1113 3.88 34.91 -4.21
C LEU A 1113 4.07 34.52 -5.69
N ARG A 1114 4.36 35.50 -6.55
CA ARG A 1114 4.67 35.34 -7.97
C ARG A 1114 5.94 36.10 -8.31
N ASP A 1115 6.89 35.46 -8.96
CA ASP A 1115 8.07 36.14 -9.50
C ASP A 1115 7.84 36.74 -10.90
N THR A 1116 8.81 37.52 -11.37
CA THR A 1116 8.82 38.11 -12.73
C THR A 1116 8.80 37.10 -13.88
N LYS A 1117 9.07 35.81 -13.63
CA LYS A 1117 9.00 34.71 -14.61
C LYS A 1117 7.63 34.01 -14.56
N GLY A 1118 6.76 34.39 -13.62
CA GLY A 1118 5.44 33.82 -13.41
C GLY A 1118 5.42 32.52 -12.59
N ALA A 1119 6.56 32.06 -12.06
CA ALA A 1119 6.58 30.94 -11.11
C ALA A 1119 6.01 31.41 -9.76
N TRP A 1120 5.57 30.48 -8.91
CA TRP A 1120 4.78 30.84 -7.72
C TRP A 1120 5.01 29.94 -6.51
N HIS A 1121 4.73 30.49 -5.34
CA HIS A 1121 4.75 29.76 -4.06
C HIS A 1121 3.45 30.01 -3.29
N ASP A 1122 2.75 28.93 -2.94
CA ASP A 1122 1.47 28.96 -2.22
C ASP A 1122 1.65 28.80 -0.69
N MET A 1123 1.05 29.70 0.08
CA MET A 1123 0.89 29.61 1.53
C MET A 1123 -0.59 29.47 1.86
N LYS A 1124 -1.01 28.36 2.49
CA LYS A 1124 -2.42 27.93 2.56
C LYS A 1124 -2.94 27.86 3.99
N VAL A 1125 -4.12 28.44 4.24
CA VAL A 1125 -4.83 28.42 5.52
C VAL A 1125 -6.25 27.91 5.31
N GLY A 1126 -6.58 26.74 5.86
CA GLY A 1126 -7.96 26.28 5.96
C GLY A 1126 -8.70 27.06 7.05
N VAL A 1127 -9.84 27.68 6.70
CA VAL A 1127 -10.63 28.58 7.55
C VAL A 1127 -11.78 27.81 8.25
N GLY A 1128 -11.45 26.64 8.80
CA GLY A 1128 -12.36 25.87 9.65
C GLY A 1128 -12.43 26.39 11.10
N PHE A 1129 -12.16 27.68 11.32
CA PHE A 1129 -12.10 28.27 12.66
C PHE A 1129 -12.67 29.68 12.71
N THR A 1130 -13.23 30.04 13.86
CA THR A 1130 -13.62 31.41 14.19
C THR A 1130 -12.51 32.14 14.96
N GLY A 1131 -12.50 33.48 14.89
CA GLY A 1131 -11.60 34.31 15.69
C GLY A 1131 -10.19 34.47 15.10
N TRP A 1132 -9.37 35.30 15.76
CA TRP A 1132 -7.99 35.57 15.36
C TRP A 1132 -7.06 34.38 15.61
N LYS A 1133 -6.34 33.96 14.57
CA LYS A 1133 -5.18 33.07 14.67
C LYS A 1133 -3.98 33.70 13.95
N TYR A 1134 -2.79 33.46 14.47
CA TYR A 1134 -1.56 33.81 13.77
C TYR A 1134 -1.13 32.67 12.85
N ARG A 1135 -0.57 33.01 11.69
CA ARG A 1135 -0.04 32.07 10.69
C ARG A 1135 1.32 32.56 10.22
N GLU A 1136 2.24 31.62 10.05
CA GLU A 1136 3.61 31.88 9.59
C GLU A 1136 4.03 30.72 8.68
N PHE A 1137 4.65 31.06 7.56
CA PHE A 1137 5.06 30.10 6.55
C PHE A 1137 6.53 30.33 6.19
N PRO A 1138 7.39 29.30 6.18
CA PRO A 1138 8.78 29.44 5.77
C PRO A 1138 8.87 29.72 4.26
N LEU A 1139 9.79 30.62 3.90
CA LEU A 1139 10.17 30.91 2.50
C LEU A 1139 11.32 30.02 2.01
N ALA A 1140 11.96 29.25 2.90
CA ALA A 1140 12.99 28.28 2.54
C ALA A 1140 12.44 27.24 1.56
N GLY A 1141 13.07 27.12 0.37
CA GLY A 1141 12.61 26.24 -0.69
C GLY A 1141 11.35 26.74 -1.43
N ALA A 1142 11.08 28.05 -1.44
CA ALA A 1142 10.02 28.64 -2.26
C ALA A 1142 10.19 28.28 -3.75
N ALA A 1143 9.08 27.97 -4.42
CA ALA A 1143 9.06 27.54 -5.83
C ALA A 1143 9.04 28.72 -6.84
N CYS A 1144 9.43 29.91 -6.38
CA CYS A 1144 9.56 31.15 -7.14
C CYS A 1144 10.83 31.91 -6.71
N ASP A 1145 11.37 32.70 -7.62
CA ASP A 1145 12.53 33.56 -7.39
C ASP A 1145 12.21 34.70 -6.42
N LEU A 1146 12.55 34.50 -5.14
CA LEU A 1146 12.31 35.46 -4.07
C LEU A 1146 13.02 36.81 -4.30
N ALA A 1147 14.06 36.89 -5.13
CA ALA A 1147 14.73 38.15 -5.43
C ALA A 1147 13.95 39.05 -6.42
N SER A 1148 12.87 38.55 -7.04
CA SER A 1148 12.10 39.29 -8.05
C SER A 1148 10.58 39.07 -7.96
N ILE A 1149 10.00 39.23 -6.77
CA ILE A 1149 8.56 39.06 -6.54
C ILE A 1149 7.76 40.21 -7.18
N GLU A 1150 7.00 39.91 -8.23
CA GLU A 1150 6.18 40.88 -8.96
C GLU A 1150 4.76 41.01 -8.37
N TYR A 1151 4.18 39.92 -7.83
CA TYR A 1151 2.84 39.96 -7.23
C TYR A 1151 2.72 39.15 -5.93
N LEU A 1152 1.81 39.57 -5.06
CA LEU A 1152 1.21 38.77 -4.00
C LEU A 1152 -0.30 38.67 -4.25
N ILE A 1153 -0.81 37.46 -4.44
CA ILE A 1153 -2.22 37.18 -4.74
C ILE A 1153 -2.88 36.55 -3.50
N VAL A 1154 -3.94 37.21 -3.00
CA VAL A 1154 -4.84 36.69 -1.96
C VAL A 1154 -5.99 35.96 -2.66
N TYR A 1155 -6.24 34.71 -2.30
CA TYR A 1155 -7.09 33.83 -3.09
C TYR A 1155 -7.93 32.90 -2.21
N TYR A 1156 -9.23 32.80 -2.49
CA TYR A 1156 -10.11 31.79 -1.91
C TYR A 1156 -10.28 30.62 -2.85
N ASN A 1157 -10.09 29.42 -2.33
CA ASN A 1157 -10.40 28.17 -3.02
C ASN A 1157 -11.35 27.31 -2.16
N ALA A 1158 -12.05 26.38 -2.81
CA ALA A 1158 -13.04 25.51 -2.16
C ALA A 1158 -14.16 26.28 -1.42
N LEU A 1159 -14.66 27.38 -1.99
CA LEU A 1159 -15.81 28.09 -1.41
C LEU A 1159 -17.05 27.17 -1.38
N PRO A 1160 -17.71 27.00 -0.22
CA PRO A 1160 -18.94 26.22 -0.10
C PRO A 1160 -20.14 26.94 -0.72
N LYS A 1161 -21.06 26.14 -1.29
CA LYS A 1161 -22.27 26.64 -1.95
C LYS A 1161 -23.23 27.35 -0.99
N GLY A 1162 -23.76 28.48 -1.42
CA GLY A 1162 -24.80 29.24 -0.73
C GLY A 1162 -24.33 30.01 0.51
N LYS A 1163 -23.05 29.88 0.89
CA LYS A 1163 -22.45 30.58 2.01
C LYS A 1163 -21.66 31.81 1.54
N THR A 1164 -21.57 32.79 2.44
CA THR A 1164 -20.66 33.93 2.32
C THR A 1164 -19.52 33.71 3.30
N CYS A 1165 -18.32 33.45 2.76
CA CYS A 1165 -17.09 33.31 3.52
C CYS A 1165 -16.47 34.68 3.76
N VAL A 1166 -15.95 34.93 4.96
CA VAL A 1166 -15.33 36.18 5.39
C VAL A 1166 -14.09 35.91 6.23
N CYS A 1167 -12.95 36.42 5.77
CA CYS A 1167 -11.72 36.51 6.56
C CYS A 1167 -11.33 37.97 6.73
N CYS A 1168 -10.80 38.33 7.91
CA CYS A 1168 -10.11 39.61 8.10
C CYS A 1168 -8.62 39.33 8.28
N LEU A 1169 -7.77 39.97 7.47
CA LEU A 1169 -6.32 39.94 7.62
C LEU A 1169 -5.87 41.20 8.35
N ALA A 1170 -4.94 41.04 9.29
CA ALA A 1170 -4.10 42.16 9.74
C ALA A 1170 -2.97 42.37 8.70
N ASP A 1171 -1.88 43.03 9.08
CA ASP A 1171 -0.74 43.15 8.16
C ASP A 1171 -0.25 41.75 7.73
N VAL A 1172 0.20 41.65 6.47
CA VAL A 1172 0.99 40.50 6.01
C VAL A 1172 2.42 40.96 5.92
N ARG A 1173 3.34 40.31 6.64
CA ARG A 1173 4.73 40.74 6.78
C ARG A 1173 5.69 39.63 6.36
N ALA A 1174 6.70 39.98 5.55
CA ALA A 1174 7.88 39.15 5.39
C ALA A 1174 8.76 39.34 6.64
N LEU A 1175 9.17 38.22 7.22
CA LEU A 1175 9.91 38.16 8.48
C LEU A 1175 11.33 37.67 8.22
N ARG A 1176 12.30 38.45 8.68
CA ARG A 1176 13.70 38.06 8.69
C ARG A 1176 14.01 37.44 10.04
N ASP A 1177 14.46 36.18 10.03
CA ASP A 1177 14.90 35.51 11.25
C ASP A 1177 16.41 35.67 11.44
N PRO A 1178 16.87 36.52 12.39
CA PRO A 1178 18.29 36.65 12.72
C PRO A 1178 18.77 35.53 13.67
N ARG A 1179 17.88 34.67 14.17
CA ARG A 1179 18.19 33.61 15.13
C ARG A 1179 18.87 32.46 14.40
N ALA A 1180 19.97 31.99 14.96
CA ALA A 1180 20.75 30.88 14.44
C ALA A 1180 21.50 30.19 15.58
N LEU A 1181 21.72 28.87 15.48
CA LEU A 1181 22.69 28.20 16.34
C LEU A 1181 24.08 28.62 15.90
N ARG A 1182 24.83 29.28 16.79
CA ARG A 1182 26.24 29.66 16.51
C ARG A 1182 27.18 28.65 17.13
N ASP A 1183 28.27 28.34 16.43
CA ASP A 1183 29.35 27.47 16.91
C ASP A 1183 28.83 26.19 17.59
N ALA A 1184 27.92 25.49 16.90
CA ALA A 1184 27.33 24.25 17.38
C ALA A 1184 28.45 23.27 17.80
N THR A 1185 28.31 22.66 18.96
CA THR A 1185 29.39 21.93 19.60
C THR A 1185 28.90 20.57 20.10
N LEU A 1186 29.67 19.53 19.81
CA LEU A 1186 29.50 18.22 20.41
C LEU A 1186 30.67 17.93 21.36
N VAL A 1187 30.34 17.50 22.57
CA VAL A 1187 31.30 17.05 23.59
C VAL A 1187 31.10 15.55 23.77
N VAL A 1188 32.16 14.77 23.68
CA VAL A 1188 32.13 13.32 23.87
C VAL A 1188 33.23 12.93 24.83
N GLY A 1189 32.86 12.48 26.04
CA GLY A 1189 33.81 12.33 27.15
C GLY A 1189 34.54 13.65 27.45
N ALA A 1190 35.86 13.67 27.20
CA ALA A 1190 36.70 14.86 27.35
C ALA A 1190 36.97 15.60 26.02
N ASP A 1191 36.71 14.98 24.87
CA ASP A 1191 36.94 15.60 23.55
C ASP A 1191 35.79 16.59 23.24
N ARG A 1192 36.15 17.76 22.71
CA ARG A 1192 35.21 18.83 22.31
C ARG A 1192 35.42 19.18 20.84
N LEU A 1193 34.39 18.99 20.04
CA LEU A 1193 34.35 19.29 18.61
C LEU A 1193 33.36 20.43 18.36
N VAL A 1194 33.89 21.60 18.01
CA VAL A 1194 33.13 22.81 17.68
C VAL A 1194 33.01 22.92 16.16
N PHE A 1195 31.83 23.28 15.66
CA PHE A 1195 31.56 23.54 14.25
C PHE A 1195 31.37 25.06 14.04
N PRO A 1196 32.42 25.80 13.64
CA PRO A 1196 32.36 27.26 13.59
C PRO A 1196 31.38 27.75 12.53
N GLY A 1197 30.53 28.73 12.88
CA GLY A 1197 29.57 29.32 11.94
C GLY A 1197 28.17 29.45 12.53
N MET A 1198 27.17 29.54 11.66
CA MET A 1198 25.77 29.74 12.02
C MET A 1198 24.87 28.76 11.24
N LEU A 1199 23.95 28.10 11.95
CA LEU A 1199 22.90 27.27 11.36
C LEU A 1199 21.54 27.93 11.60
N GLN A 1200 20.87 28.32 10.53
CA GLN A 1200 19.53 28.92 10.58
C GLN A 1200 18.43 27.82 10.57
N PRO A 1201 17.18 28.13 10.93
CA PRO A 1201 16.06 27.21 10.75
C PRO A 1201 15.96 26.68 9.30
N GLY A 1202 15.74 25.38 9.16
CA GLY A 1202 15.77 24.63 7.90
C GLY A 1202 17.16 24.12 7.49
N GLU A 1203 18.25 24.63 8.07
CA GLU A 1203 19.61 24.24 7.69
C GLU A 1203 20.10 23.01 8.46
N ARG A 1204 21.06 22.30 7.85
CA ARG A 1204 21.71 21.15 8.48
C ARG A 1204 23.22 21.16 8.24
N LEU A 1205 23.98 20.76 9.26
CA LEU A 1205 25.40 20.47 9.16
C LEU A 1205 25.60 18.96 9.08
N VAL A 1206 26.43 18.50 8.15
CA VAL A 1206 26.90 17.11 8.07
C VAL A 1206 28.42 17.13 8.25
N TYR A 1207 28.89 16.37 9.23
CA TYR A 1207 30.30 16.15 9.51
C TYR A 1207 30.59 14.66 9.37
N ARG A 1208 31.46 14.28 8.42
CA ARG A 1208 31.97 12.91 8.27
C ARG A 1208 33.40 12.77 8.77
N THR A 1209 34.23 13.77 8.45
CA THR A 1209 35.63 13.83 8.88
C THR A 1209 36.02 15.30 9.13
N HIS A 1210 37.22 15.53 9.66
CA HIS A 1210 37.71 16.90 9.88
C HIS A 1210 37.81 17.72 8.57
N ASP A 1211 38.00 17.08 7.43
CA ASP A 1211 38.05 17.73 6.11
C ASP A 1211 36.71 17.69 5.35
N ASP A 1212 35.80 16.78 5.73
CA ASP A 1212 34.44 16.67 5.17
C ASP A 1212 33.39 17.11 6.20
N CYS A 1213 33.21 18.42 6.29
CA CYS A 1213 32.17 19.06 7.08
C CYS A 1213 31.48 20.17 6.26
N VAL A 1214 30.16 20.05 6.09
CA VAL A 1214 29.38 20.83 5.13
C VAL A 1214 28.07 21.29 5.75
N ILE A 1215 27.72 22.57 5.57
CA ILE A 1215 26.39 23.11 5.85
C ILE A 1215 25.57 23.04 4.56
N TYR A 1216 24.38 22.47 4.65
CA TYR A 1216 23.36 22.48 3.61
C TYR A 1216 22.21 23.42 4.01
N GLY A 1217 21.70 24.18 3.04
CA GLY A 1217 20.52 25.02 3.22
C GLY A 1217 19.23 24.19 3.31
N GLY A 1218 18.11 24.85 3.65
CA GLY A 1218 16.78 24.22 3.66
C GLY A 1218 16.23 23.83 2.28
N ASP A 1219 16.92 24.21 1.20
CA ASP A 1219 16.72 23.71 -0.16
C ASP A 1219 17.49 22.41 -0.47
N GLY A 1220 18.28 21.90 0.50
CA GLY A 1220 19.11 20.72 0.37
C GLY A 1220 20.52 20.97 -0.20
N LYS A 1221 20.80 22.16 -0.73
CA LYS A 1221 22.07 22.46 -1.42
C LYS A 1221 23.19 22.83 -0.47
N GLN A 1222 24.43 22.53 -0.86
CA GLN A 1222 25.63 22.94 -0.11
C GLN A 1222 25.73 24.47 -0.05
N LYS A 1223 25.65 25.02 1.17
CA LYS A 1223 25.79 26.45 1.48
C LYS A 1223 27.24 26.83 1.79
N ALA A 1224 27.94 26.01 2.59
CA ALA A 1224 29.32 26.29 3.01
C ALA A 1224 30.07 25.01 3.41
N ARG A 1225 31.40 24.98 3.22
CA ARG A 1225 32.28 24.05 3.94
C ARG A 1225 32.70 24.69 5.26
N VAL A 1226 32.72 23.89 6.31
CA VAL A 1226 33.15 24.30 7.67
C VAL A 1226 34.45 23.56 7.97
N LEU A 1227 35.40 24.23 8.62
CA LEU A 1227 36.54 23.55 9.24
C LEU A 1227 36.26 23.44 10.74
N PRO A 1228 36.00 22.22 11.27
CA PRO A 1228 35.79 22.03 12.71
C PRO A 1228 36.98 22.51 13.54
N LYS A 1229 36.74 22.81 14.82
CA LYS A 1229 37.78 23.15 15.80
C LYS A 1229 37.75 22.16 16.95
N GLY A 1230 38.94 21.74 17.38
CA GLY A 1230 39.11 20.71 18.40
C GLY A 1230 39.45 19.36 17.78
N LYS A 1231 39.53 18.32 18.61
CA LYS A 1231 39.89 16.97 18.17
C LYS A 1231 38.63 16.20 17.79
N SER A 1232 38.65 15.51 16.66
CA SER A 1232 37.64 14.52 16.29
C SER A 1232 37.54 13.45 17.39
N PRO A 1233 36.37 13.27 18.05
CA PRO A 1233 36.25 12.30 19.13
C PRO A 1233 36.48 10.87 18.64
N SER A 1234 37.22 10.10 19.43
CA SER A 1234 37.24 8.64 19.31
C SER A 1234 36.26 8.07 20.31
N LEU A 1235 35.35 7.23 19.85
CA LEU A 1235 34.45 6.47 20.71
C LEU A 1235 35.18 5.22 21.21
N ALA A 1236 35.15 4.96 22.50
CA ALA A 1236 35.65 3.73 23.10
C ALA A 1236 34.57 2.64 23.08
N ALA A 1237 34.97 1.37 23.17
CA ALA A 1237 34.05 0.27 23.42
C ALA A 1237 33.16 0.52 24.66
N GLY A 1238 31.87 0.17 24.57
CA GLY A 1238 30.87 0.41 25.61
C GLY A 1238 30.22 1.79 25.52
N ARG A 1239 29.75 2.30 26.66
CA ARG A 1239 29.00 3.57 26.78
C ARG A 1239 29.92 4.80 26.70
N ASN A 1240 29.59 5.72 25.80
CA ASN A 1240 30.24 7.02 25.65
C ASN A 1240 29.21 8.13 25.93
N GLN A 1241 29.53 9.04 26.85
CA GLN A 1241 28.69 10.17 27.20
C GLN A 1241 28.82 11.30 26.18
N VAL A 1242 27.70 11.71 25.60
CA VAL A 1242 27.58 12.75 24.58
C VAL A 1242 26.81 13.94 25.14
N ARG A 1243 27.25 15.17 24.80
CA ARG A 1243 26.55 16.40 25.13
C ARG A 1243 26.57 17.39 23.96
N PHE A 1244 25.41 17.97 23.65
CA PHE A 1244 25.27 19.03 22.65
C PHE A 1244 25.26 20.42 23.30
N GLU A 1245 25.93 21.38 22.68
CA GLU A 1245 26.01 22.79 23.10
C GLU A 1245 26.02 23.71 21.87
N PHE A 1246 25.78 25.00 22.06
CA PHE A 1246 26.00 26.04 21.05
C PHE A 1246 26.30 27.37 21.74
N ALA A 1247 26.90 28.31 21.03
CA ALA A 1247 27.12 29.67 21.49
C ALA A 1247 25.92 30.57 21.14
N GLY A 1248 25.47 31.41 22.08
CA GLY A 1248 24.39 32.37 21.86
C GLY A 1248 23.41 32.47 23.03
N ASP A 1249 22.26 33.10 22.78
CA ASP A 1249 21.15 33.17 23.74
C ASP A 1249 20.43 31.83 23.81
N VAL A 1250 20.56 31.15 24.96
CA VAL A 1250 19.97 29.84 25.24
C VAL A 1250 18.57 29.91 25.87
N SER A 1251 18.02 31.12 26.08
CA SER A 1251 16.67 31.30 26.64
C SER A 1251 15.55 31.13 25.61
N GLN A 1252 15.88 31.19 24.32
CA GLN A 1252 14.90 31.05 23.25
C GLN A 1252 14.57 29.57 23.03
N PRO A 1253 13.29 29.20 22.88
CA PRO A 1253 12.88 27.85 22.53
C PRO A 1253 13.62 27.34 21.30
N LEU A 1254 14.14 26.11 21.35
CA LEU A 1254 14.86 25.49 20.25
C LEU A 1254 14.13 24.23 19.78
N ARG A 1255 14.30 23.86 18.51
CA ARG A 1255 14.21 22.47 18.07
C ARG A 1255 15.33 22.18 17.09
N ALA A 1256 16.31 21.41 17.53
CA ALA A 1256 17.39 20.89 16.70
C ALA A 1256 17.45 19.37 16.83
N ARG A 1257 17.87 18.66 15.78
CA ARG A 1257 18.05 17.20 15.77
C ARG A 1257 19.52 16.89 15.57
N VAL A 1258 20.10 16.07 16.45
CA VAL A 1258 21.47 15.57 16.35
C VAL A 1258 21.43 14.07 16.07
N LYS A 1259 21.96 13.64 14.93
CA LYS A 1259 22.18 12.23 14.61
C LYS A 1259 23.67 11.92 14.72
N ILE A 1260 23.97 10.73 15.24
CA ILE A 1260 25.32 10.18 15.37
C ILE A 1260 25.43 8.92 14.52
N VAL A 1261 26.57 8.75 13.84
CA VAL A 1261 26.94 7.48 13.19
C VAL A 1261 28.31 7.06 13.71
N LYS A 1262 28.39 5.81 14.15
CA LYS A 1262 29.61 5.15 14.62
C LYS A 1262 30.27 4.50 13.41
N VAL A 1263 31.49 4.91 13.10
CA VAL A 1263 32.25 4.41 11.95
C VAL A 1263 33.44 3.62 12.44
N TYR A 1264 33.33 2.30 12.30
CA TYR A 1264 34.34 1.32 12.69
C TYR A 1264 35.38 1.18 11.57
N GLY A 1265 36.63 0.91 11.97
CA GLY A 1265 37.69 0.55 11.03
C GLY A 1265 37.41 -0.79 10.30
N PRO A 1266 38.16 -1.06 9.22
CA PRO A 1266 38.16 -2.37 8.57
C PRO A 1266 38.77 -3.47 9.45
#